data_AF-A0A3R7MYE7-F1
#
_entry.id   AF-A0A3R7MYE7-F1
#
_cell.length_a   1.000
_cell.length_b   1.000
_cell.length_c   1.000
_cell.angle_alpha   90.00
_cell.angle_beta   90.00
_cell.angle_gamma   90.00
#
_symmetry.space_group_name_H-M   'P 1'
#
loop_
_entity.id
_entity.type
_entity.pdbx_description
1 polymer ?
#
loop_
_entity_poly.entity_id
_entity_poly.type
_entity_poly.pdbx_seq_one_letter_code
_entity_poly.pdbx_strand_id
1 'polypeptide(L)'
;MENYTVIGKIGGGAEGVVFHVRHEITKKALAMKVIRCADHTKVNSALKEIKVLLQLRHQHVVSYVDFFLLFHNDAIRHEFAVGNTDEGQLSKPTENLRLCSTEGSSSGTGSSTGGNDVFPNVFCFSPSEVCVCLVMELCTSGDMQGTIREAQQCFMEVGSHPITEAQILLWMEQCASALAFIHEQGFLHRDLKPTNIFFDKYKDIKIGDFGLAATVGLGRQTIVGTPMYLAPERMLHQVYDEKVDVWGLGAVMLELVTLQDQPVNSRVLENPLFVESVVQQVTSMGFTATLGSLLRDMLQRFPEGRPSPAAILCRLAGMTTMTSPHRNISVPRPSAGVSHLKSPMMVCGLCEVEIATSACSTCGAVLCEECDRARHKHHSRHSHERSSLLLSRHTTRAHPLNDVEPNTLPPVKHNMNGKMSQSFSKLRWPVFNSTGGSFCGASTEPSSHVLRQGMSSTTIRVPQDYATIKAALRVVQSMPQIRKIVVAGNTIHNTPLTLCDRLPDNLKILGEDPSPVIEVEDNAFAIQCTSGRGTLENFIIRHAGKKVLLTDSYPGQTSLKKSSRPVAISIAGGDWKITQCRISCPAGTGISVATGVEAVVSHCTILEVKVAGIIVMEGAQGLFEMNTLTNCGFAAFLLKKNSSARLYRNHVMDGAETGIFCQDASGLAEDNFIANNGGCGVVTKGYDSNIIFRVNRVVANEQAGFFCCDGASPIITANEIRQNKRAGVLVKTRAAPRIAKNIIRSGREAGIYVFEGGEGFIEENELRDNSNAGILVTTGGCPHVVKNTICGSLYEGVWVCKGGGGNFVENDLRGNEKGPKDIEKGCSVVWIGNRES
;
A
#
# COMPACT_ATOMS: atom_id res chain seq x y z
N MET A 1 -27.22 23.82 -10.06
CA MET A 1 -26.95 25.19 -9.56
C MET A 1 -28.15 25.80 -8.85
N GLU A 2 -29.40 25.42 -9.17
CA GLU A 2 -30.64 26.06 -8.65
C GLU A 2 -30.71 26.21 -7.12
N ASN A 3 -29.96 25.41 -6.36
CA ASN A 3 -29.91 25.47 -4.90
C ASN A 3 -28.75 26.32 -4.33
N TYR A 4 -27.90 26.93 -5.15
CA TYR A 4 -26.67 27.60 -4.72
C TYR A 4 -26.44 28.93 -5.43
N THR A 5 -26.22 30.00 -4.67
CA THR A 5 -25.72 31.30 -5.18
C THR A 5 -24.20 31.34 -5.09
N VAL A 6 -23.50 31.75 -6.15
CA VAL A 6 -22.06 32.03 -6.08
C VAL A 6 -21.85 33.41 -5.45
N ILE A 7 -21.08 33.46 -4.36
CA ILE A 7 -20.72 34.72 -3.69
C ILE A 7 -19.43 35.29 -4.28
N GLY A 8 -18.42 34.43 -4.52
CA GLY A 8 -17.14 34.86 -5.06
C GLY A 8 -16.13 33.73 -5.16
N LYS A 9 -15.03 33.96 -5.87
CA LYS A 9 -13.92 33.00 -5.96
C LYS A 9 -13.04 33.09 -4.70
N ILE A 10 -12.73 31.95 -4.09
CA ILE A 10 -11.87 31.88 -2.89
C ILE A 10 -10.53 31.19 -3.15
N GLY A 11 -10.38 30.42 -4.23
CA GLY A 11 -9.11 29.77 -4.56
C GLY A 11 -9.09 29.16 -5.95
N GLY A 12 -7.92 28.75 -6.42
CA GLY A 12 -7.75 28.01 -7.67
C GLY A 12 -6.45 27.22 -7.69
N GLY A 13 -6.48 26.02 -8.25
CA GLY A 13 -5.35 25.12 -8.33
C GLY A 13 -5.31 24.35 -9.65
N ALA A 14 -4.39 23.39 -9.76
CA ALA A 14 -4.15 22.59 -10.98
C ALA A 14 -5.38 21.78 -11.43
N GLU A 15 -6.28 21.44 -10.50
CA GLU A 15 -7.44 20.57 -10.75
C GLU A 15 -8.77 21.33 -10.90
N GLY A 16 -8.85 22.62 -10.53
CA GLY A 16 -10.10 23.36 -10.58
C GLY A 16 -10.09 24.69 -9.82
N VAL A 17 -11.25 25.34 -9.78
CA VAL A 17 -11.47 26.63 -9.08
C VAL A 17 -12.44 26.42 -7.92
N VAL A 18 -12.17 27.05 -6.79
CA VAL A 18 -13.02 26.97 -5.60
C VAL A 18 -13.75 28.29 -5.41
N PHE A 19 -15.07 28.20 -5.27
CA PHE A 19 -15.97 29.32 -5.02
C PHE A 19 -16.57 29.25 -3.62
N HIS A 20 -16.74 30.40 -2.99
CA HIS A 20 -17.67 30.56 -1.87
C HIS A 20 -19.08 30.61 -2.44
N VAL A 21 -19.93 29.71 -1.97
CA VAL A 21 -21.33 29.62 -2.38
C VAL A 21 -22.24 29.67 -1.15
N ARG A 22 -23.49 30.10 -1.37
CA ARG A 22 -24.54 30.08 -0.35
C ARG A 22 -25.65 29.17 -0.81
N HIS A 23 -26.04 28.21 0.03
CA HIS A 23 -27.21 27.39 -0.25
C HIS A 23 -28.49 28.24 -0.14
N GLU A 24 -29.37 28.20 -1.13
CA GLU A 24 -30.51 29.12 -1.25
C GLU A 24 -31.54 28.94 -0.14
N ILE A 25 -31.85 27.69 0.22
CA ILE A 25 -32.84 27.39 1.28
C ILE A 25 -32.24 27.60 2.68
N THR A 26 -31.12 26.94 2.98
CA THR A 26 -30.53 26.95 4.34
C THR A 26 -29.74 28.21 4.66
N LYS A 27 -29.43 29.03 3.65
CA LYS A 27 -28.53 30.20 3.72
C LYS A 27 -27.13 29.89 4.26
N LYS A 28 -26.74 28.61 4.31
CA LYS A 28 -25.43 28.15 4.78
C LYS A 28 -24.33 28.53 3.78
N ALA A 29 -23.25 29.12 4.29
CA ALA A 29 -22.02 29.37 3.54
C ALA A 29 -21.23 28.07 3.35
N LEU A 30 -20.81 27.79 2.11
CA LEU A 30 -20.18 26.55 1.68
C LEU A 30 -19.06 26.83 0.67
N ALA A 31 -18.19 25.86 0.47
CA ALA A 31 -17.17 25.89 -0.58
C ALA A 31 -17.60 24.98 -1.74
N MET A 32 -17.46 25.44 -2.98
CA MET A 32 -17.73 24.66 -4.18
C MET A 32 -16.48 24.56 -5.05
N LYS A 33 -15.88 23.37 -5.13
CA LYS A 33 -14.76 23.06 -6.03
C LYS A 33 -15.33 22.67 -7.40
N VAL A 34 -15.05 23.49 -8.41
CA VAL A 34 -15.48 23.29 -9.80
C VAL A 34 -14.29 22.74 -10.61
N ILE A 35 -14.42 21.49 -11.03
CA ILE A 35 -13.39 20.72 -11.73
C ILE A 35 -13.77 20.61 -13.20
N ARG A 36 -12.95 21.20 -14.07
CA ARG A 36 -13.14 21.13 -15.52
C ARG A 36 -12.70 19.75 -16.03
N CYS A 37 -13.61 19.02 -16.64
CA CYS A 37 -13.33 17.70 -17.18
C CYS A 37 -13.24 17.76 -18.70
N ALA A 38 -12.01 17.72 -19.21
CA ALA A 38 -11.72 17.66 -20.65
C ALA A 38 -12.02 16.28 -21.25
N ASP A 39 -12.08 15.25 -20.41
CA ASP A 39 -12.33 13.86 -20.79
C ASP A 39 -12.93 13.08 -19.61
N HIS A 40 -13.33 11.83 -19.87
CA HIS A 40 -13.87 10.92 -18.86
C HIS A 40 -12.87 10.57 -17.73
N THR A 41 -11.56 10.68 -17.96
CA THR A 41 -10.56 10.38 -16.93
C THR A 41 -10.56 11.42 -15.81
N LYS A 42 -10.70 12.70 -16.16
CA LYS A 42 -10.87 13.79 -15.19
C LYS A 42 -12.19 13.70 -14.43
N VAL A 43 -13.27 13.30 -15.09
CA VAL A 43 -14.56 13.03 -14.42
C VAL A 43 -14.39 11.92 -13.38
N ASN A 44 -13.75 10.81 -13.73
CA ASN A 44 -13.51 9.70 -12.81
C ASN A 44 -12.60 10.10 -11.64
N SER A 45 -11.60 10.95 -11.86
CA SER A 45 -10.75 11.49 -10.79
C SER A 45 -11.55 12.33 -9.80
N ALA A 46 -12.43 13.21 -10.28
CA ALA A 46 -13.30 14.03 -9.44
C ALA A 46 -14.32 13.19 -8.67
N LEU A 47 -14.94 12.19 -9.31
CA LEU A 47 -15.85 11.25 -8.66
C LEU A 47 -15.15 10.40 -7.58
N LYS A 48 -13.86 10.12 -7.76
CA LYS A 48 -13.06 9.42 -6.77
C LYS A 48 -12.84 10.27 -5.52
N GLU A 49 -12.56 11.57 -5.67
CA GLU A 49 -12.49 12.51 -4.54
C GLU A 49 -13.81 12.55 -3.76
N ILE A 50 -14.95 12.67 -4.47
CA ILE A 50 -16.29 12.60 -3.88
C ILE A 50 -16.50 11.29 -3.11
N LYS A 51 -16.14 10.15 -3.70
CA LYS A 51 -16.32 8.83 -3.09
C LYS A 51 -15.52 8.65 -1.80
N VAL A 52 -14.31 9.23 -1.73
CA VAL A 52 -13.50 9.23 -0.52
C VAL A 52 -14.16 10.08 0.55
N LEU A 53 -14.52 11.33 0.22
CA LEU A 53 -15.13 12.26 1.16
C LEU A 53 -16.50 11.78 1.69
N LEU A 54 -17.28 11.06 0.90
CA LEU A 54 -18.54 10.44 1.35
C LEU A 54 -18.35 9.42 2.49
N GLN A 55 -17.17 8.80 2.57
CA GLN A 55 -16.83 7.78 3.56
C GLN A 55 -16.10 8.36 4.78
N LEU A 56 -15.67 9.62 4.72
CA LEU A 56 -14.91 10.25 5.79
C LEU A 56 -15.80 11.22 6.57
N ARG A 57 -16.05 10.91 7.85
CA ARG A 57 -16.75 11.78 8.79
C ARG A 57 -15.95 11.91 10.07
N HIS A 58 -15.22 13.01 10.17
CA HIS A 58 -14.35 13.30 11.31
C HIS A 58 -14.25 14.80 11.55
N GLN A 59 -14.11 15.23 12.81
CA GLN A 59 -14.11 16.65 13.17
C GLN A 59 -12.99 17.45 12.48
N HIS A 60 -11.85 16.81 12.20
CA HIS A 60 -10.67 17.41 11.56
C HIS A 60 -10.51 17.02 10.07
N VAL A 61 -11.57 16.56 9.42
CA VAL A 61 -11.60 16.31 7.96
C VAL A 61 -12.70 17.19 7.34
N VAL A 62 -12.41 17.78 6.18
CA VAL A 62 -13.38 18.60 5.44
C VAL A 62 -14.61 17.76 5.10
N SER A 63 -15.78 18.24 5.52
CA SER A 63 -17.06 17.56 5.38
C SER A 63 -17.64 17.75 3.99
N TYR A 64 -18.04 16.63 3.38
CA TYR A 64 -18.84 16.60 2.15
C TYR A 64 -20.26 17.14 2.42
N VAL A 65 -20.81 17.88 1.45
CA VAL A 65 -22.21 18.35 1.49
C VAL A 65 -23.00 17.86 0.29
N ASP A 66 -22.52 18.08 -0.94
CA ASP A 66 -23.27 17.77 -2.16
C ASP A 66 -22.32 17.65 -3.38
N PHE A 67 -22.77 17.07 -4.49
CA PHE A 67 -22.09 17.17 -5.78
C PHE A 67 -23.08 17.16 -6.94
N PHE A 68 -22.72 17.82 -8.04
CA PHE A 68 -23.50 17.78 -9.26
C PHE A 68 -22.63 18.02 -10.50
N LEU A 69 -23.16 17.64 -11.66
CA LEU A 69 -22.52 17.85 -12.95
C LEU A 69 -23.13 19.09 -13.63
N LEU A 70 -22.30 19.86 -14.31
CA LEU A 70 -22.74 20.94 -15.19
C LEU A 70 -22.46 20.53 -16.64
N PHE A 71 -23.48 20.64 -17.49
CA PHE A 71 -23.41 20.31 -18.91
C PHE A 71 -23.59 21.55 -19.79
N HIS A 72 -23.18 21.46 -21.05
CA HIS A 72 -23.13 22.56 -22.01
C HIS A 72 -24.43 23.40 -22.13
N ASN A 73 -25.60 22.82 -21.86
CA ASN A 73 -26.91 23.45 -22.04
C ASN A 73 -27.45 24.22 -20.81
N ASP A 74 -26.70 24.28 -19.71
CA ASP A 74 -27.16 24.96 -18.51
C ASP A 74 -26.99 26.48 -18.66
N ALA A 75 -28.09 27.25 -18.53
CA ALA A 75 -28.13 28.73 -18.57
C ALA A 75 -27.30 29.42 -17.45
N ILE A 76 -26.60 28.62 -16.65
CA ILE A 76 -25.86 28.91 -15.42
C ILE A 76 -24.49 29.58 -15.69
N ARG A 77 -24.09 29.72 -16.97
CA ARG A 77 -22.75 30.25 -17.36
C ARG A 77 -22.45 31.67 -16.90
N HIS A 78 -23.46 32.54 -16.79
CA HIS A 78 -23.23 33.93 -16.40
C HIS A 78 -22.91 34.10 -14.91
N GLU A 79 -23.36 33.20 -14.04
CA GLU A 79 -23.14 33.33 -12.58
C GLU A 79 -21.67 33.14 -12.18
N PHE A 80 -20.94 32.27 -12.87
CA PHE A 80 -19.49 32.08 -12.63
C PHE A 80 -18.61 33.16 -13.27
N ALA A 81 -19.16 33.98 -14.19
CA ALA A 81 -18.45 35.08 -14.84
C ALA A 81 -18.56 36.40 -14.06
N VAL A 82 -19.58 36.55 -13.20
CA VAL A 82 -19.92 37.82 -12.52
C VAL A 82 -19.16 38.07 -11.21
N GLY A 83 -18.49 37.06 -10.66
CA GLY A 83 -17.81 37.14 -9.35
C GLY A 83 -16.49 37.95 -9.29
N ASN A 84 -16.20 38.80 -10.28
CA ASN A 84 -14.97 39.59 -10.35
C ASN A 84 -15.22 41.12 -10.29
N THR A 85 -16.38 41.52 -9.77
CA THR A 85 -16.64 42.92 -9.42
C THR A 85 -16.41 43.09 -7.93
N ASP A 86 -15.29 43.74 -7.60
CA ASP A 86 -15.25 44.52 -6.37
C ASP A 86 -16.41 45.53 -6.42
N GLU A 87 -17.10 45.60 -5.29
CA GLU A 87 -17.67 46.80 -4.68
C GLU A 87 -19.17 46.73 -4.34
N GLY A 88 -19.45 47.35 -3.20
CA GLY A 88 -20.80 47.69 -2.79
C GLY A 88 -21.51 48.59 -3.80
N GLN A 89 -22.79 48.80 -3.51
CA GLN A 89 -23.77 49.62 -4.23
C GLN A 89 -24.61 48.90 -5.29
N LEU A 90 -25.67 48.28 -4.76
CA LEU A 90 -27.07 48.34 -5.21
C LEU A 90 -27.38 49.23 -6.43
N SER A 91 -27.83 48.65 -7.56
CA SER A 91 -28.99 49.14 -8.35
C SER A 91 -29.44 48.15 -9.45
N LYS A 92 -30.69 48.32 -9.89
CA LYS A 92 -31.66 47.40 -10.54
C LYS A 92 -31.34 46.91 -11.98
N PRO A 93 -32.04 45.85 -12.48
CA PRO A 93 -31.80 45.28 -13.80
C PRO A 93 -32.53 46.07 -14.91
N THR A 94 -31.91 46.17 -16.08
CA THR A 94 -32.61 46.49 -17.33
C THR A 94 -32.28 45.46 -18.41
N GLU A 95 -33.33 44.95 -19.02
CA GLU A 95 -33.34 44.12 -20.22
C GLU A 95 -32.60 44.83 -21.37
N ASN A 96 -31.81 44.08 -22.16
CA ASN A 96 -31.98 43.94 -23.62
C ASN A 96 -30.75 43.42 -24.38
N LEU A 97 -31.05 42.67 -25.46
CA LEU A 97 -30.25 42.44 -26.69
C LEU A 97 -28.98 41.54 -26.58
N ARG A 98 -28.60 40.67 -27.52
CA ARG A 98 -29.15 40.18 -28.81
C ARG A 98 -28.28 38.97 -29.24
N LEU A 99 -28.88 37.96 -29.89
CA LEU A 99 -28.16 36.91 -30.62
C LEU A 99 -27.30 37.51 -31.77
N CYS A 100 -26.17 36.88 -32.09
CA CYS A 100 -25.63 36.82 -33.45
C CYS A 100 -24.93 35.48 -33.71
N SER A 101 -25.24 34.96 -34.88
CA SER A 101 -24.92 33.67 -35.46
C SER A 101 -23.90 33.80 -36.60
N THR A 102 -23.46 32.64 -37.09
CA THR A 102 -22.89 32.31 -38.42
C THR A 102 -21.42 32.62 -38.77
N GLU A 103 -20.71 31.51 -39.04
CA GLU A 103 -19.87 31.18 -40.22
C GLU A 103 -18.93 32.20 -40.86
N GLY A 104 -17.71 31.74 -41.20
CA GLY A 104 -16.85 32.41 -42.17
C GLY A 104 -15.39 31.93 -42.16
N SER A 105 -15.01 31.16 -43.17
CA SER A 105 -13.65 30.75 -43.54
C SER A 105 -12.81 31.90 -44.08
N SER A 106 -11.48 31.91 -43.84
CA SER A 106 -10.42 32.21 -44.83
C SER A 106 -9.01 32.29 -44.23
N SER A 107 -8.07 31.94 -45.11
CA SER A 107 -6.62 31.96 -45.06
C SER A 107 -5.97 33.33 -44.85
N GLY A 108 -4.77 33.37 -44.26
CA GLY A 108 -3.87 34.53 -44.40
C GLY A 108 -2.66 34.55 -43.46
N THR A 109 -1.48 34.55 -44.05
CA THR A 109 -0.12 34.66 -43.49
C THR A 109 0.20 36.03 -42.88
N GLY A 110 1.19 36.09 -41.95
CA GLY A 110 2.04 37.28 -41.79
C GLY A 110 2.22 37.78 -40.36
N SER A 111 3.48 38.05 -40.00
CA SER A 111 4.00 38.31 -38.66
C SER A 111 3.85 39.75 -38.15
N SER A 112 3.74 39.86 -36.82
CA SER A 112 4.38 40.83 -35.90
C SER A 112 4.24 42.34 -36.16
N THR A 113 3.51 43.02 -35.26
CA THR A 113 4.01 44.15 -34.44
C THR A 113 3.12 44.33 -33.21
N GLY A 114 3.74 44.55 -32.05
CA GLY A 114 3.10 44.54 -30.74
C GLY A 114 2.17 45.71 -30.43
N GLY A 115 1.21 45.42 -29.56
CA GLY A 115 0.33 46.34 -28.86
C GLY A 115 -0.44 45.54 -27.81
N ASN A 116 -0.39 46.00 -26.55
CA ASN A 116 -1.00 45.38 -25.38
C ASN A 116 -2.50 45.11 -25.59
N ASP A 117 -2.94 43.88 -25.33
CA ASP A 117 -4.31 43.59 -24.92
C ASP A 117 -4.30 42.62 -23.74
N VAL A 118 -4.42 43.20 -22.54
CA VAL A 118 -4.72 42.51 -21.29
C VAL A 118 -6.22 42.21 -21.31
N PHE A 119 -6.61 40.96 -21.61
CA PHE A 119 -7.95 40.47 -21.30
C PHE A 119 -7.90 39.75 -19.94
N PRO A 120 -8.68 40.19 -18.91
CA PRO A 120 -8.65 39.56 -17.60
C PRO A 120 -9.44 38.25 -17.61
N ASN A 121 -9.03 37.33 -16.74
CA ASN A 121 -9.52 35.96 -16.50
C ASN A 121 -11.05 35.79 -16.47
N VAL A 122 -11.71 35.75 -17.63
CA VAL A 122 -13.06 35.19 -17.76
C VAL A 122 -12.94 33.67 -17.87
N PHE A 123 -13.62 32.94 -16.98
CA PHE A 123 -13.65 31.48 -16.98
C PHE A 123 -14.49 30.97 -18.18
N CYS A 124 -13.99 31.11 -19.41
CA CYS A 124 -14.68 30.64 -20.62
C CYS A 124 -14.70 29.11 -20.70
N PHE A 125 -15.84 28.54 -21.09
CA PHE A 125 -16.06 27.10 -21.29
C PHE A 125 -16.07 26.77 -22.78
N SER A 126 -15.51 25.63 -23.18
CA SER A 126 -15.65 25.14 -24.56
C SER A 126 -17.01 24.47 -24.79
N PRO A 127 -17.47 24.35 -26.05
CA PRO A 127 -18.82 23.85 -26.37
C PRO A 127 -19.11 22.38 -26.02
N SER A 128 -18.15 21.65 -25.46
CA SER A 128 -18.25 20.20 -25.22
C SER A 128 -17.84 19.79 -23.80
N GLU A 129 -17.53 20.75 -22.93
CA GLU A 129 -16.96 20.50 -21.61
C GLU A 129 -18.01 20.13 -20.56
N VAL A 130 -17.71 19.08 -19.78
CA VAL A 130 -18.44 18.69 -18.57
C VAL A 130 -17.66 19.21 -17.36
N CYS A 131 -18.36 19.75 -16.36
CA CYS A 131 -17.74 20.13 -15.09
C CYS A 131 -18.33 19.34 -13.93
N VAL A 132 -17.47 18.94 -12.99
CA VAL A 132 -17.88 18.33 -11.72
C VAL A 132 -17.82 19.42 -10.66
N CYS A 133 -18.93 19.68 -9.98
CA CYS A 133 -19.02 20.59 -8.85
C CYS A 133 -19.12 19.78 -7.56
N LEU A 134 -18.11 19.88 -6.70
CA LEU A 134 -18.08 19.27 -5.37
C LEU A 134 -18.32 20.35 -4.32
N VAL A 135 -19.38 20.21 -3.52
CA VAL A 135 -19.76 21.13 -2.45
C VAL A 135 -19.34 20.56 -1.10
N MET A 136 -18.64 21.38 -0.33
CA MET A 136 -18.00 21.02 0.94
C MET A 136 -18.25 22.11 2.00
N GLU A 137 -17.94 21.80 3.25
CA GLU A 137 -17.88 22.84 4.28
C GLU A 137 -16.86 23.94 3.94
N LEU A 138 -17.22 25.19 4.26
CA LEU A 138 -16.32 26.33 4.09
C LEU A 138 -15.44 26.50 5.32
N CYS A 139 -14.13 26.41 5.13
CA CYS A 139 -13.13 26.77 6.14
C CYS A 139 -12.80 28.26 5.99
N THR A 140 -13.37 29.09 6.88
CA THR A 140 -13.36 30.56 6.71
C THR A 140 -12.05 31.23 7.08
N SER A 141 -11.15 30.54 7.77
CA SER A 141 -9.91 31.12 8.30
C SER A 141 -8.68 30.79 7.44
N GLY A 142 -8.90 30.43 6.16
CA GLY A 142 -7.83 30.16 5.21
C GLY A 142 -7.15 28.80 5.40
N ASP A 143 -5.97 28.65 4.79
CA ASP A 143 -5.12 27.47 4.86
C ASP A 143 -3.85 27.70 5.70
N MET A 144 -3.15 26.63 6.03
CA MET A 144 -1.94 26.67 6.84
C MET A 144 -0.77 27.36 6.15
N GLN A 145 -0.72 27.38 4.82
CA GLN A 145 0.31 28.15 4.11
C GLN A 145 0.13 29.65 4.35
N GLY A 146 -1.12 30.14 4.38
CA GLY A 146 -1.44 31.52 4.75
C GLY A 146 -0.90 31.86 6.14
N THR A 147 -1.20 31.03 7.13
CA THR A 147 -0.70 31.20 8.51
C THR A 147 0.83 31.19 8.58
N ILE A 148 1.51 30.31 7.83
CA ILE A 148 2.98 30.28 7.76
C ILE A 148 3.52 31.59 7.16
N ARG A 149 2.91 32.13 6.10
CA ARG A 149 3.32 33.40 5.50
C ARG A 149 3.14 34.60 6.43
N GLU A 150 2.02 34.65 7.14
CA GLU A 150 1.77 35.67 8.17
C GLU A 150 2.81 35.57 9.30
N ALA A 151 3.14 34.34 9.71
CA ALA A 151 4.17 34.09 10.70
C ALA A 151 5.58 34.48 10.20
N GLN A 152 5.92 34.19 8.94
CA GLN A 152 7.17 34.62 8.30
C GLN A 152 7.30 36.15 8.34
N GLN A 153 6.23 36.87 7.98
CA GLN A 153 6.21 38.33 8.01
C GLN A 153 6.43 38.88 9.43
N CYS A 154 5.68 38.36 10.40
CA CYS A 154 5.86 38.74 11.81
C CYS A 154 7.26 38.41 12.33
N PHE A 155 7.84 37.27 11.94
CA PHE A 155 9.19 36.87 12.33
C PHE A 155 10.25 37.85 11.80
N MET A 156 10.10 38.34 10.57
CA MET A 156 10.99 39.36 10.00
C MET A 156 10.89 40.71 10.72
N GLU A 157 9.72 41.06 11.23
CA GLU A 157 9.47 42.33 11.92
C GLU A 157 9.90 42.31 13.40
N VAL A 158 9.59 41.22 14.11
CA VAL A 158 9.72 41.11 15.57
C VAL A 158 10.96 40.31 15.99
N GLY A 159 11.56 39.52 15.09
CA GLY A 159 12.72 38.69 15.35
C GLY A 159 12.47 37.48 16.27
N SER A 160 11.20 37.15 16.53
CA SER A 160 10.79 36.02 17.38
C SER A 160 9.72 35.19 16.69
N HIS A 161 9.73 33.87 16.92
CA HIS A 161 8.82 32.94 16.26
C HIS A 161 7.38 33.15 16.77
N PRO A 162 6.44 33.59 15.92
CA PRO A 162 5.11 34.03 16.38
C PRO A 162 4.16 32.86 16.66
N ILE A 163 4.43 31.67 16.11
CA ILE A 163 3.65 30.46 16.39
C ILE A 163 4.31 29.76 17.60
N THR A 164 3.55 29.58 18.67
CA THR A 164 4.05 28.93 19.88
C THR A 164 4.14 27.41 19.69
N GLU A 165 5.03 26.76 20.45
CA GLU A 165 5.13 25.30 20.43
C GLU A 165 3.80 24.62 20.79
N ALA A 166 3.08 25.14 21.78
CA ALA A 166 1.76 24.62 22.17
C ALA A 166 0.76 24.66 21.00
N GLN A 167 0.81 25.70 20.18
CA GLN A 167 -0.04 25.83 18.99
C GLN A 167 0.34 24.81 17.92
N ILE A 168 1.64 24.60 17.69
CA ILE A 168 2.15 23.58 16.76
C ILE A 168 1.70 22.18 17.21
N LEU A 169 1.90 21.86 18.50
CA LEU A 169 1.52 20.57 19.07
C LEU A 169 0.01 20.31 18.94
N LEU A 170 -0.82 21.32 19.21
CA LEU A 170 -2.28 21.23 19.04
C LEU A 170 -2.66 20.92 17.58
N TRP A 171 -2.08 21.64 16.61
CA TRP A 171 -2.35 21.37 15.19
C TRP A 171 -1.84 20.01 14.76
N MET A 172 -0.69 19.56 15.27
CA MET A 172 -0.18 18.21 15.00
C MET A 172 -1.08 17.13 15.59
N GLU A 173 -1.66 17.35 16.77
CA GLU A 173 -2.61 16.44 17.40
C GLU A 173 -3.87 16.29 16.53
N GLN A 174 -4.44 17.41 16.09
CA GLN A 174 -5.63 17.43 15.24
C GLN A 174 -5.37 16.74 13.88
N CYS A 175 -4.23 17.01 13.25
CA CYS A 175 -3.82 16.33 12.02
C CYS A 175 -3.57 14.84 12.23
N ALA A 176 -2.88 14.44 13.31
CA ALA A 176 -2.62 13.04 13.61
C ALA A 176 -3.93 12.28 13.90
N SER A 177 -4.89 12.92 14.57
CA SER A 177 -6.24 12.40 14.80
C SER A 177 -6.98 12.18 13.48
N ALA A 178 -6.97 13.17 12.59
CA ALA A 178 -7.55 13.03 11.25
C ALA A 178 -6.88 11.90 10.44
N LEU A 179 -5.55 11.83 10.44
CA LEU A 179 -4.82 10.79 9.71
C LEU A 179 -5.08 9.39 10.30
N ALA A 180 -5.14 9.25 11.62
CA ALA A 180 -5.49 7.99 12.27
C ALA A 180 -6.85 7.48 11.77
N PHE A 181 -7.85 8.37 11.75
CA PHE A 181 -9.17 8.06 11.23
C PHE A 181 -9.15 7.73 9.72
N ILE A 182 -8.47 8.54 8.90
CA ILE A 182 -8.37 8.31 7.46
C ILE A 182 -7.73 6.93 7.16
N HIS A 183 -6.66 6.60 7.88
CA HIS A 183 -5.95 5.32 7.74
C HIS A 183 -6.80 4.14 8.25
N GLU A 184 -7.56 4.32 9.33
CA GLU A 184 -8.51 3.32 9.85
C GLU A 184 -9.66 3.04 8.87
N GLN A 185 -10.18 4.07 8.21
CA GLN A 185 -11.14 3.93 7.10
C GLN A 185 -10.50 3.34 5.83
N GLY A 186 -9.21 2.99 5.90
CA GLY A 186 -8.48 2.34 4.83
C GLY A 186 -8.16 3.29 3.69
N PHE A 187 -7.96 4.60 3.90
CA PHE A 187 -7.53 5.57 2.89
C PHE A 187 -6.16 6.18 3.21
N LEU A 188 -5.48 6.67 2.17
CA LEU A 188 -4.26 7.47 2.21
C LEU A 188 -4.54 8.84 1.62
N HIS A 189 -4.01 9.90 2.23
CA HIS A 189 -4.16 11.27 1.72
C HIS A 189 -3.25 11.51 0.51
N ARG A 190 -1.94 11.20 0.64
CA ARG A 190 -0.88 11.25 -0.38
C ARG A 190 -0.48 12.63 -0.91
N ASP A 191 -1.15 13.71 -0.55
CA ASP A 191 -0.72 15.08 -0.88
C ASP A 191 -0.85 16.02 0.33
N LEU A 192 -0.37 15.57 1.49
CA LEU A 192 -0.43 16.37 2.71
C LEU A 192 0.63 17.49 2.64
N LYS A 193 0.16 18.74 2.66
CA LYS A 193 0.93 19.98 2.56
C LYS A 193 0.14 21.15 3.17
N PRO A 194 0.75 22.28 3.52
CA PRO A 194 0.07 23.37 4.22
C PRO A 194 -1.15 23.94 3.47
N THR A 195 -1.13 23.97 2.13
CA THR A 195 -2.28 24.46 1.33
C THR A 195 -3.49 23.54 1.37
N ASN A 196 -3.34 22.30 1.84
CA ASN A 196 -4.40 21.28 1.93
C ASN A 196 -4.86 21.07 3.39
N ILE A 197 -4.38 21.91 4.31
CA ILE A 197 -4.75 21.93 5.72
C ILE A 197 -5.41 23.27 6.00
N PHE A 198 -6.71 23.26 6.29
CA PHE A 198 -7.53 24.45 6.41
C PHE A 198 -7.89 24.75 7.87
N PHE A 199 -8.21 26.01 8.14
CA PHE A 199 -8.71 26.46 9.43
C PHE A 199 -10.19 26.78 9.34
N ASP A 200 -10.98 26.16 10.21
CA ASP A 200 -12.38 26.52 10.35
C ASP A 200 -12.55 27.87 11.09
N LYS A 201 -13.80 28.28 11.32
CA LYS A 201 -14.11 29.53 12.04
C LYS A 201 -13.60 29.59 13.48
N TYR A 202 -13.26 28.46 14.08
CA TYR A 202 -12.72 28.34 15.44
C TYR A 202 -11.20 28.21 15.45
N LYS A 203 -10.56 28.25 14.27
CA LYS A 203 -9.13 27.97 14.06
C LYS A 203 -8.72 26.53 14.39
N ASP A 204 -9.68 25.61 14.33
CA ASP A 204 -9.39 24.17 14.34
C ASP A 204 -9.03 23.70 12.94
N ILE A 205 -8.14 22.69 12.89
CA ILE A 205 -7.64 22.14 11.64
C ILE A 205 -8.68 21.24 10.97
N LYS A 206 -8.74 21.34 9.64
CA LYS A 206 -9.48 20.48 8.72
C LYS A 206 -8.56 20.03 7.58
N ILE A 207 -8.25 18.74 7.48
CA ILE A 207 -7.55 18.18 6.31
C ILE A 207 -8.55 18.12 5.14
N GLY A 208 -8.17 18.66 3.99
CA GLY A 208 -8.97 18.67 2.77
C GLY A 208 -8.16 18.32 1.52
N ASP A 209 -8.82 18.37 0.36
CA ASP A 209 -8.27 18.06 -0.97
C ASP A 209 -7.81 16.60 -1.13
N PHE A 210 -8.81 15.73 -1.34
CA PHE A 210 -8.63 14.28 -1.48
C PHE A 210 -8.51 13.84 -2.96
N GLY A 211 -8.22 14.77 -3.89
CA GLY A 211 -8.06 14.48 -5.32
C GLY A 211 -7.02 13.40 -5.61
N LEU A 212 -5.97 13.35 -4.78
CA LEU A 212 -4.92 12.33 -4.83
C LEU A 212 -5.09 11.21 -3.81
N ALA A 213 -6.17 11.17 -3.04
CA ALA A 213 -6.39 10.12 -2.05
C ALA A 213 -6.58 8.75 -2.70
N ALA A 214 -6.28 7.67 -1.97
CA ALA A 214 -6.89 6.36 -2.22
C ALA A 214 -6.52 5.29 -1.18
N THR A 215 -7.11 4.11 -1.32
CA THR A 215 -7.12 3.01 -0.34
C THR A 215 -5.75 2.47 0.16
N VAL A 216 -5.60 2.28 1.47
CA VAL A 216 -4.47 1.63 2.18
C VAL A 216 -4.28 0.18 1.68
N GLY A 217 -3.06 -0.36 1.72
CA GLY A 217 -2.78 -1.78 1.42
C GLY A 217 -2.56 -2.14 -0.06
N LEU A 218 -2.43 -1.16 -0.95
CA LEU A 218 -2.26 -1.37 -2.41
C LEU A 218 -0.79 -1.32 -2.91
N GLY A 219 0.21 -1.35 -2.03
CA GLY A 219 1.62 -1.41 -2.40
C GLY A 219 2.02 -0.49 -3.58
N ARG A 220 1.84 0.82 -3.41
CA ARG A 220 1.72 1.77 -4.53
C ARG A 220 3.09 2.25 -5.02
N GLN A 221 3.22 2.51 -6.33
CA GLN A 221 4.44 3.09 -6.95
C GLN A 221 4.17 4.41 -7.70
N THR A 222 2.95 4.96 -7.62
CA THR A 222 2.59 6.20 -8.32
C THR A 222 3.21 7.42 -7.63
N ILE A 223 4.06 8.15 -8.37
CA ILE A 223 4.56 9.47 -7.99
C ILE A 223 3.48 10.50 -8.29
N VAL A 224 2.64 10.75 -7.29
CA VAL A 224 1.67 11.85 -7.29
C VAL A 224 1.98 12.77 -6.12
N GLY A 225 1.42 13.97 -6.07
CA GLY A 225 1.62 14.90 -4.96
C GLY A 225 2.79 15.86 -5.16
N THR A 226 2.95 16.78 -4.22
CA THR A 226 3.86 17.92 -4.37
C THR A 226 5.31 17.49 -4.06
N PRO A 227 6.28 17.67 -5.00
CA PRO A 227 7.62 17.09 -4.89
C PRO A 227 8.36 17.36 -3.58
N MET A 228 8.15 18.50 -2.94
CA MET A 228 8.84 18.90 -1.69
C MET A 228 8.37 18.11 -0.46
N TYR A 229 7.10 17.71 -0.43
CA TYR A 229 6.48 16.95 0.66
C TYR A 229 6.52 15.44 0.39
N LEU A 230 7.10 15.04 -0.72
CA LEU A 230 7.14 13.65 -1.15
C LEU A 230 8.12 12.87 -0.27
N ALA A 231 7.64 11.77 0.31
CA ALA A 231 8.47 10.87 1.10
C ALA A 231 9.61 10.24 0.26
N PRO A 232 10.80 9.96 0.85
CA PRO A 232 11.96 9.41 0.15
C PRO A 232 11.65 8.14 -0.68
N GLU A 233 10.88 7.22 -0.13
CA GLU A 233 10.45 5.98 -0.79
C GLU A 233 9.58 6.26 -2.02
N ARG A 234 8.80 7.35 -2.03
CA ARG A 234 8.00 7.76 -3.20
C ARG A 234 8.90 8.35 -4.29
N MET A 235 9.92 9.12 -3.93
CA MET A 235 10.90 9.64 -4.91
C MET A 235 11.69 8.51 -5.56
N LEU A 236 11.97 7.46 -4.81
CA LEU A 236 12.69 6.27 -5.26
C LEU A 236 11.79 5.27 -6.01
N HIS A 237 10.52 5.61 -6.29
CA HIS A 237 9.53 4.72 -6.94
C HIS A 237 9.33 3.39 -6.20
N GLN A 238 9.55 3.39 -4.89
CA GLN A 238 9.38 2.22 -4.05
C GLN A 238 7.90 2.06 -3.69
N VAL A 239 7.57 0.84 -3.26
CA VAL A 239 6.27 0.55 -2.68
C VAL A 239 6.12 1.35 -1.38
N TYR A 240 5.01 2.06 -1.25
CA TYR A 240 4.72 2.86 -0.07
C TYR A 240 3.38 2.52 0.59
N ASP A 241 3.30 2.78 1.89
CA ASP A 241 2.19 2.54 2.79
C ASP A 241 1.66 3.87 3.39
N GLU A 242 0.96 3.83 4.52
CA GLU A 242 0.43 5.00 5.21
C GLU A 242 1.49 5.92 5.83
N LYS A 243 2.73 5.46 5.97
CA LYS A 243 3.83 6.26 6.53
C LYS A 243 4.27 7.40 5.62
N VAL A 244 3.81 7.45 4.37
CA VAL A 244 4.00 8.60 3.48
C VAL A 244 3.25 9.83 3.96
N ASP A 245 2.07 9.64 4.57
CA ASP A 245 1.30 10.75 5.13
C ASP A 245 1.95 11.21 6.44
N VAL A 246 2.58 10.31 7.19
CA VAL A 246 3.39 10.66 8.38
C VAL A 246 4.61 11.49 8.00
N TRP A 247 5.30 11.15 6.90
CA TRP A 247 6.38 11.99 6.37
C TRP A 247 5.86 13.37 5.95
N GLY A 248 4.76 13.42 5.18
CA GLY A 248 4.14 14.67 4.76
C GLY A 248 3.79 15.56 5.97
N LEU A 249 3.27 14.95 7.04
CA LEU A 249 2.98 15.64 8.29
C LEU A 249 4.25 16.17 8.97
N GLY A 250 5.35 15.42 8.91
CA GLY A 250 6.65 15.83 9.43
C GLY A 250 7.23 17.00 8.64
N ALA A 251 7.07 17.01 7.32
CA ALA A 251 7.48 18.12 6.46
C ALA A 251 6.67 19.39 6.76
N VAL A 252 5.35 19.27 6.95
CA VAL A 252 4.49 20.37 7.41
C VAL A 252 4.95 20.91 8.77
N MET A 253 5.24 20.02 9.72
CA MET A 253 5.72 20.41 11.06
C MET A 253 7.08 21.12 10.99
N LEU A 254 7.99 20.67 10.12
CA LEU A 254 9.27 21.34 9.88
C LEU A 254 9.08 22.77 9.35
N GLU A 255 8.16 22.97 8.41
CA GLU A 255 7.87 24.30 7.87
C GLU A 255 7.22 25.21 8.92
N LEU A 256 6.33 24.68 9.76
CA LEU A 256 5.75 25.45 10.87
C LEU A 256 6.79 25.92 11.89
N VAL A 257 7.85 25.14 12.10
CA VAL A 257 8.92 25.42 13.08
C VAL A 257 10.01 26.32 12.50
N THR A 258 10.33 26.16 11.22
CA THR A 258 11.41 26.90 10.56
C THR A 258 10.92 28.11 9.79
N LEU A 259 9.61 28.18 9.53
CA LEU A 259 8.97 29.16 8.65
C LEU A 259 9.64 29.18 7.27
N GLN A 260 10.16 28.05 6.80
CA GLN A 260 10.86 27.95 5.53
C GLN A 260 10.46 26.66 4.82
N ASP A 261 10.18 26.75 3.52
CA ASP A 261 10.07 25.56 2.69
C ASP A 261 11.47 24.98 2.46
N GLN A 262 11.65 23.70 2.78
CA GLN A 262 12.93 23.01 2.69
C GLN A 262 12.77 21.68 1.94
N PRO A 263 13.63 21.38 0.95
CA PRO A 263 13.63 20.10 0.22
C PRO A 263 14.25 18.99 1.09
N VAL A 264 13.66 18.74 2.25
CA VAL A 264 14.20 17.82 3.27
C VAL A 264 14.31 16.40 2.72
N ASN A 265 13.41 16.00 1.82
CA ASN A 265 13.44 14.70 1.18
C ASN A 265 14.70 14.43 0.36
N SER A 266 15.14 15.37 -0.47
CA SER A 266 16.36 15.24 -1.29
C SER A 266 17.60 15.17 -0.39
N ARG A 267 17.65 15.99 0.65
CA ARG A 267 18.78 16.02 1.60
C ARG A 267 18.86 14.76 2.46
N VAL A 268 17.72 14.22 2.90
CA VAL A 268 17.65 12.96 3.66
C VAL A 268 17.97 11.74 2.77
N LEU A 269 17.63 11.79 1.48
CA LEU A 269 18.04 10.77 0.51
C LEU A 269 19.56 10.73 0.32
N GLU A 270 20.18 11.90 0.19
CA GLU A 270 21.64 12.05 0.08
C GLU A 270 22.34 11.65 1.38
N ASN A 271 21.86 12.14 2.52
CA ASN A 271 22.42 11.88 3.84
C ASN A 271 21.30 11.70 4.89
N PRO A 272 21.02 10.46 5.35
CA PRO A 272 20.01 10.20 6.37
C PRO A 272 20.24 10.94 7.69
N LEU A 273 21.51 11.23 8.04
CA LEU A 273 21.86 11.96 9.25
C LEU A 273 21.54 13.46 9.17
N PHE A 274 21.12 13.97 8.01
CA PHE A 274 20.66 15.35 7.85
C PHE A 274 19.49 15.68 8.81
N VAL A 275 18.68 14.68 9.17
CA VAL A 275 17.59 14.84 10.15
C VAL A 275 18.11 15.31 11.51
N GLU A 276 19.31 14.91 11.94
CA GLU A 276 19.87 15.39 13.22
C GLU A 276 20.27 16.87 13.14
N SER A 277 20.72 17.34 11.97
CA SER A 277 20.96 18.78 11.74
C SER A 277 19.65 19.57 11.79
N VAL A 278 18.55 18.99 11.32
CA VAL A 278 17.20 19.57 11.47
C VAL A 278 16.81 19.67 12.95
N VAL A 279 17.01 18.61 13.74
CA VAL A 279 16.74 18.64 15.20
C VAL A 279 17.58 19.70 15.90
N GLN A 280 18.86 19.80 15.54
CA GLN A 280 19.76 20.81 16.09
C GLN A 280 19.31 22.22 15.73
N GLN A 281 18.88 22.45 14.48
CA GLN A 281 18.30 23.73 14.06
C GLN A 281 17.06 24.07 14.89
N VAL A 282 16.11 23.15 14.99
CA VAL A 282 14.84 23.32 15.72
C VAL A 282 15.08 23.64 17.19
N THR A 283 15.97 22.91 17.85
CA THR A 283 16.33 23.17 19.25
C THR A 283 17.09 24.49 19.43
N SER A 284 17.96 24.86 18.48
CA SER A 284 18.63 26.17 18.50
C SER A 284 17.68 27.35 18.31
N MET A 285 16.52 27.12 17.66
CA MET A 285 15.46 28.11 17.51
C MET A 285 14.58 28.26 18.76
N GLY A 286 14.87 27.49 19.83
CA GLY A 286 14.19 27.62 21.12
C GLY A 286 13.04 26.63 21.35
N PHE A 287 12.79 25.70 20.43
CA PHE A 287 11.80 24.64 20.62
C PHE A 287 12.35 23.48 21.46
N THR A 288 11.46 22.74 22.11
CA THR A 288 11.86 21.66 23.01
C THR A 288 12.53 20.49 22.27
N ALA A 289 13.42 19.80 22.98
CA ALA A 289 14.02 18.55 22.49
C ALA A 289 12.96 17.46 22.23
N THR A 290 11.82 17.51 22.94
CA THR A 290 10.68 16.61 22.73
C THR A 290 10.00 16.85 21.39
N LEU A 291 9.78 18.12 21.01
CA LEU A 291 9.28 18.49 19.69
C LEU A 291 10.26 18.06 18.59
N GLY A 292 11.55 18.36 18.78
CA GLY A 292 12.62 17.94 17.87
C GLY A 292 12.70 16.43 17.70
N SER A 293 12.53 15.66 18.78
CA SER A 293 12.53 14.19 18.71
C SER A 293 11.33 13.63 17.96
N LEU A 294 10.14 14.23 18.11
CA LEU A 294 8.96 13.82 17.35
C LEU A 294 9.18 14.09 15.85
N LEU A 295 9.70 15.26 15.52
CA LEU A 295 10.00 15.67 14.15
C LEU A 295 11.02 14.72 13.49
N ARG A 296 12.09 14.36 14.22
CA ARG A 296 13.08 13.37 13.76
C ARG A 296 12.46 12.05 13.40
N ASP A 297 11.59 11.54 14.26
CA ASP A 297 10.99 10.22 14.07
C ASP A 297 10.02 10.24 12.88
N MET A 298 9.32 11.35 12.64
CA MET A 298 8.45 11.50 11.47
C MET A 298 9.22 11.65 10.14
N LEU A 299 10.42 12.24 10.18
CA LEU A 299 11.28 12.49 9.01
C LEU A 299 12.36 11.43 8.78
N GLN A 300 12.17 10.21 9.30
CA GLN A 300 13.08 9.09 9.03
C GLN A 300 13.07 8.71 7.56
N ARG A 301 14.26 8.47 6.98
CA ARG A 301 14.42 8.01 5.59
C ARG A 301 13.63 6.73 5.33
N PHE A 302 13.71 5.78 6.26
CA PHE A 302 13.03 4.49 6.16
C PHE A 302 11.65 4.57 6.84
N PRO A 303 10.56 4.19 6.15
CA PRO A 303 9.18 4.26 6.67
C PRO A 303 8.96 3.53 8.01
N GLU A 304 9.71 2.46 8.25
CA GLU A 304 9.61 1.64 9.46
C GLU A 304 10.04 2.40 10.72
N GLY A 305 10.92 3.39 10.57
CA GLY A 305 11.33 4.27 11.66
C GLY A 305 10.29 5.32 12.05
N ARG A 306 9.23 5.50 11.24
CA ARG A 306 8.21 6.52 11.47
C ARG A 306 7.11 6.03 12.42
N PRO A 307 6.65 6.85 13.38
CA PRO A 307 5.55 6.48 14.26
C PRO A 307 4.23 6.37 13.48
N SER A 308 3.28 5.58 13.97
CA SER A 308 1.89 5.63 13.46
C SER A 308 1.19 6.90 13.97
N PRO A 309 0.11 7.37 13.31
CA PRO A 309 -0.68 8.50 13.83
C PRO A 309 -1.17 8.29 15.28
N ALA A 310 -1.57 7.07 15.64
CA ALA A 310 -1.93 6.73 17.02
C ALA A 310 -0.74 6.88 17.99
N ALA A 311 0.47 6.47 17.59
CA ALA A 311 1.68 6.66 18.39
C ALA A 311 2.07 8.14 18.53
N ILE A 312 1.83 8.96 17.49
CA ILE A 312 2.00 10.42 17.56
C ILE A 312 1.05 11.01 18.60
N LEU A 313 -0.23 10.65 18.58
CA LEU A 313 -1.22 11.11 19.57
C LEU A 313 -0.82 10.73 21.00
N CYS A 314 -0.38 9.49 21.23
CA CYS A 314 0.10 9.08 22.56
C CYS A 314 1.29 9.91 23.04
N ARG A 315 2.22 10.27 22.14
CA ARG A 315 3.38 11.11 22.48
C ARG A 315 2.98 12.55 22.76
N LEU A 316 2.08 13.12 21.95
CA LEU A 316 1.58 14.49 22.13
C LEU A 316 0.83 14.65 23.46
N ALA A 317 0.01 13.67 23.85
CA ALA A 317 -0.65 13.67 25.17
C ALA A 317 0.34 13.73 26.35
N GLY A 318 1.51 13.09 26.20
CA GLY A 318 2.60 13.16 27.18
C GLY A 318 3.34 14.51 27.20
N MET A 319 3.30 15.28 26.10
CA MET A 319 3.95 16.60 26.00
C MET A 319 3.04 17.71 26.57
N THR A 320 1.73 17.62 26.33
CA THR A 320 0.73 18.60 26.83
C THR A 320 0.58 18.59 28.35
N THR A 321 0.93 17.48 29.01
CA THR A 321 0.91 17.35 30.48
C THR A 321 2.17 17.90 31.16
N MET A 322 3.24 18.18 30.41
CA MET A 322 4.51 18.72 30.92
C MET A 322 4.61 20.25 30.80
N THR A 323 3.74 20.89 30.02
CA THR A 323 3.66 22.36 29.92
C THR A 323 2.79 22.92 31.04
N SER A 324 3.35 23.08 32.24
CA SER A 324 2.84 24.02 33.23
C SER A 324 3.44 25.42 32.97
N PRO A 325 2.69 26.51 33.22
CA PRO A 325 2.99 27.83 32.69
C PRO A 325 4.26 28.43 33.31
N HIS A 326 5.00 29.17 32.48
CA HIS A 326 6.18 29.92 32.87
C HIS A 326 5.95 30.73 34.16
N ARG A 327 6.87 30.56 35.10
CA ARG A 327 7.05 31.43 36.27
C ARG A 327 7.44 32.82 35.79
N ASN A 328 6.65 33.85 36.13
CA ASN A 328 7.10 34.96 36.98
C ASN A 328 5.97 35.96 37.29
N ILE A 329 6.03 36.47 38.53
CA ILE A 329 5.32 37.61 39.13
C ILE A 329 4.02 37.30 39.90
N SER A 330 4.10 37.60 41.19
CA SER A 330 3.19 37.38 42.32
C SER A 330 2.28 38.58 42.61
N VAL A 331 0.98 38.36 42.87
CA VAL A 331 0.09 39.19 43.72
C VAL A 331 -1.08 38.30 44.25
N PRO A 332 -1.57 38.47 45.51
CA PRO A 332 -2.34 37.43 46.22
C PRO A 332 -3.85 37.43 45.94
N ARG A 333 -4.45 36.24 46.19
CA ARG A 333 -5.91 35.98 46.23
C ARG A 333 -6.63 36.84 47.28
N PRO A 334 -7.92 37.11 47.03
CA PRO A 334 -8.95 36.69 47.99
C PRO A 334 -10.00 35.74 47.40
N SER A 335 -10.50 34.92 48.31
CA SER A 335 -11.54 33.88 48.24
C SER A 335 -12.95 34.37 47.88
N ALA A 336 -13.73 33.53 47.17
CA ALA A 336 -15.10 33.10 47.54
C ALA A 336 -15.80 32.32 46.40
N GLY A 337 -16.60 31.32 46.77
CA GLY A 337 -17.87 31.03 46.06
C GLY A 337 -17.89 29.82 45.12
N VAL A 338 -18.51 28.74 45.57
CA VAL A 338 -18.93 27.56 44.82
C VAL A 338 -19.98 27.93 43.76
N SER A 339 -19.84 27.45 42.52
CA SER A 339 -20.98 27.07 41.66
C SER A 339 -20.55 26.09 40.55
N HIS A 340 -21.45 25.15 40.25
CA HIS A 340 -21.28 23.96 39.43
C HIS A 340 -20.70 24.20 38.02
N LEU A 341 -19.65 23.47 37.65
CA LEU A 341 -19.34 23.22 36.23
C LEU A 341 -20.38 22.23 35.68
N LYS A 342 -21.14 22.67 34.67
CA LYS A 342 -22.00 21.82 33.86
C LYS A 342 -21.15 20.78 33.12
N SER A 343 -21.50 19.51 33.26
CA SER A 343 -21.00 18.43 32.40
C SER A 343 -21.56 18.60 30.97
N PRO A 344 -20.82 18.28 29.90
CA PRO A 344 -21.32 18.43 28.54
C PRO A 344 -22.55 17.54 28.31
N MET A 345 -23.59 18.12 27.70
CA MET A 345 -24.83 17.42 27.36
C MET A 345 -24.51 16.29 26.35
N MET A 346 -24.49 15.05 26.82
CA MET A 346 -24.36 13.87 25.96
C MET A 346 -25.73 13.29 25.63
N VAL A 347 -25.87 12.88 24.37
CA VAL A 347 -27.07 12.31 23.79
C VAL A 347 -27.03 10.79 23.91
N CYS A 348 -28.17 10.15 24.16
CA CYS A 348 -28.27 8.70 24.32
C CYS A 348 -27.69 7.98 23.09
N GLY A 349 -26.68 7.11 23.28
CA GLY A 349 -25.95 6.45 22.18
C GLY A 349 -26.71 5.37 21.41
N LEU A 350 -28.04 5.33 21.54
CA LEU A 350 -28.93 4.37 20.89
C LEU A 350 -30.06 5.06 20.12
N CYS A 351 -30.66 6.11 20.69
CA CYS A 351 -31.68 6.89 19.98
C CYS A 351 -31.15 8.21 19.42
N GLU A 352 -30.06 8.76 19.96
CA GLU A 352 -29.44 10.03 19.54
C GLU A 352 -30.36 11.27 19.56
N VAL A 353 -31.51 11.21 20.26
CA VAL A 353 -32.46 12.34 20.36
C VAL A 353 -32.57 12.92 21.77
N GLU A 354 -32.52 12.09 22.82
CA GLU A 354 -32.72 12.55 24.20
C GLU A 354 -31.44 12.59 25.04
N ILE A 355 -31.44 13.50 26.02
CA ILE A 355 -30.32 13.74 26.94
C ILE A 355 -30.23 12.59 27.93
N ALA A 356 -29.06 11.98 28.03
CA ALA A 356 -28.88 10.79 28.84
C ALA A 356 -28.83 11.13 30.34
N THR A 357 -29.54 10.37 31.17
CA THR A 357 -29.71 10.64 32.61
C THR A 357 -28.90 9.69 33.50
N SER A 358 -28.36 8.60 32.95
CA SER A 358 -27.49 7.65 33.70
C SER A 358 -26.47 6.93 32.80
N ALA A 359 -25.36 6.49 33.40
CA ALA A 359 -24.28 5.74 32.72
C ALA A 359 -23.98 4.41 33.43
N CYS A 360 -23.72 3.36 32.66
CA CYS A 360 -23.30 2.06 33.19
C CYS A 360 -21.88 2.14 33.73
N SER A 361 -21.70 1.89 35.03
CA SER A 361 -20.40 2.02 35.70
C SER A 361 -19.34 1.00 35.26
N THR A 362 -19.72 -0.05 34.52
CA THR A 362 -18.79 -1.11 34.09
C THR A 362 -18.29 -0.92 32.66
N CYS A 363 -19.14 -0.47 31.74
CA CYS A 363 -18.78 -0.31 30.32
C CYS A 363 -18.86 1.14 29.82
N GLY A 364 -19.32 2.08 30.64
CA GLY A 364 -19.38 3.51 30.29
C GLY A 364 -20.50 3.92 29.34
N ALA A 365 -21.41 3.00 28.95
CA ALA A 365 -22.53 3.33 28.06
C ALA A 365 -23.56 4.25 28.75
N VAL A 366 -24.00 5.31 28.06
CA VAL A 366 -24.87 6.38 28.58
C VAL A 366 -26.24 6.32 27.90
N LEU A 367 -27.33 6.19 28.66
CA LEU A 367 -28.69 5.89 28.14
C LEU A 367 -29.79 6.72 28.85
N CYS A 368 -30.97 6.89 28.22
CA CYS A 368 -32.13 7.62 28.78
C CYS A 368 -33.17 6.69 29.45
N GLU A 369 -34.06 7.25 30.28
CA GLU A 369 -35.05 6.52 31.10
C GLU A 369 -36.06 5.69 30.29
N GLU A 370 -36.45 6.12 29.08
CA GLU A 370 -37.47 5.39 28.29
C GLU A 370 -36.92 4.13 27.57
N CYS A 371 -35.59 3.97 27.49
CA CYS A 371 -34.94 2.82 26.85
C CYS A 371 -34.92 1.54 27.71
N ASP A 372 -35.66 1.52 28.83
CA ASP A 372 -35.58 0.50 29.89
C ASP A 372 -36.05 -0.92 29.48
N ARG A 373 -36.52 -1.13 28.25
CA ARG A 373 -36.83 -2.47 27.70
C ARG A 373 -35.65 -3.18 27.01
N ALA A 374 -34.54 -2.48 26.72
CA ALA A 374 -33.33 -3.09 26.15
C ALA A 374 -32.43 -3.76 27.21
N ARG A 375 -32.76 -3.57 28.50
CA ARG A 375 -31.97 -3.99 29.66
C ARG A 375 -31.74 -5.51 29.78
N HIS A 376 -32.30 -6.32 28.89
CA HIS A 376 -32.26 -7.79 28.97
C HIS A 376 -31.62 -8.51 27.78
N LYS A 377 -31.17 -7.83 26.71
CA LYS A 377 -30.62 -8.52 25.53
C LYS A 377 -29.09 -8.50 25.37
N HIS A 378 -28.36 -7.60 26.04
CA HIS A 378 -26.90 -7.50 25.91
C HIS A 378 -26.08 -8.19 27.01
N HIS A 379 -26.72 -8.89 27.93
CA HIS A 379 -26.04 -9.80 28.85
C HIS A 379 -26.57 -11.23 28.63
N SER A 380 -25.70 -12.14 28.19
CA SER A 380 -25.97 -13.56 28.42
C SER A 380 -26.00 -13.78 29.94
N ARG A 381 -26.90 -14.65 30.38
CA ARG A 381 -27.34 -14.80 31.78
C ARG A 381 -26.27 -15.41 32.73
N HIS A 382 -24.99 -15.40 32.39
CA HIS A 382 -23.96 -16.24 33.06
C HIS A 382 -22.57 -15.63 33.29
N SER A 383 -22.43 -14.32 33.52
CA SER A 383 -21.12 -13.81 33.93
C SER A 383 -21.19 -12.75 35.02
N HIS A 384 -21.84 -13.07 36.15
CA HIS A 384 -21.50 -12.55 37.48
C HIS A 384 -22.19 -13.43 38.55
N GLU A 385 -21.49 -14.43 39.08
CA GLU A 385 -21.83 -14.95 40.40
C GLU A 385 -21.14 -14.11 41.48
N ARG A 386 -21.94 -13.73 42.48
CA ARG A 386 -21.61 -12.97 43.68
C ARG A 386 -21.06 -13.90 44.77
N SER A 387 -19.92 -13.54 45.36
CA SER A 387 -19.49 -13.77 46.76
C SER A 387 -17.98 -13.47 46.79
N SER A 388 -17.36 -12.70 47.69
CA SER A 388 -17.75 -12.07 48.94
C SER A 388 -16.79 -10.90 49.24
N LEU A 389 -17.30 -9.92 49.98
CA LEU A 389 -16.56 -8.86 50.66
C LEU A 389 -15.47 -9.43 51.60
N LEU A 390 -14.40 -8.66 51.86
CA LEU A 390 -14.04 -8.11 53.20
C LEU A 390 -12.60 -7.53 53.24
N LEU A 391 -12.55 -6.22 53.56
CA LEU A 391 -11.68 -5.48 54.48
C LEU A 391 -10.13 -5.45 54.44
N SER A 392 -9.65 -4.19 54.50
CA SER A 392 -8.49 -3.66 55.26
C SER A 392 -7.10 -3.84 54.65
N ARG A 393 -6.07 -2.99 54.83
CA ARG A 393 -5.82 -1.66 55.45
C ARG A 393 -4.32 -1.39 55.17
N HIS A 394 -3.92 -0.14 54.91
CA HIS A 394 -2.57 0.45 55.22
C HIS A 394 -1.33 -0.18 54.52
N THR A 395 -0.16 0.42 54.24
CA THR A 395 0.47 1.75 54.42
C THR A 395 1.86 1.72 53.72
N THR A 396 2.28 2.86 53.17
CA THR A 396 3.65 3.48 53.15
C THR A 396 4.91 2.77 52.61
N ARG A 397 5.62 3.55 51.75
CA ARG A 397 7.10 3.81 51.66
C ARG A 397 8.05 2.62 51.41
N ALA A 398 9.22 2.73 50.80
CA ALA A 398 9.99 3.76 50.09
C ALA A 398 11.20 3.05 49.46
N HIS A 399 11.76 3.60 48.38
CA HIS A 399 13.17 3.40 48.01
C HIS A 399 13.91 4.73 48.16
N PRO A 400 15.15 4.69 48.64
CA PRO A 400 16.22 5.53 48.11
C PRO A 400 17.52 4.70 47.98
N LEU A 401 18.60 5.05 47.29
CA LEU A 401 19.03 6.14 46.42
C LEU A 401 20.49 5.81 46.01
N ASN A 402 21.05 6.63 45.12
CA ASN A 402 22.47 6.95 44.89
C ASN A 402 23.19 6.10 43.83
N ASP A 403 23.50 6.64 42.65
CA ASP A 403 24.40 7.77 42.28
C ASP A 403 25.83 7.26 42.04
N VAL A 404 26.41 7.66 40.89
CA VAL A 404 27.67 8.40 40.75
C VAL A 404 28.14 8.34 39.28
N GLU A 405 28.17 9.54 38.68
CA GLU A 405 28.84 10.00 37.44
C GLU A 405 30.41 10.05 37.58
N PRO A 406 31.21 10.63 36.67
CA PRO A 406 31.26 10.61 35.19
C PRO A 406 32.72 10.48 34.66
N ASN A 407 32.90 10.76 33.35
CA ASN A 407 34.05 11.43 32.71
C ASN A 407 35.05 10.67 31.77
N THR A 408 35.03 11.18 30.54
CA THR A 408 36.17 11.66 29.70
C THR A 408 37.01 10.71 28.84
N LEU A 409 36.87 10.94 27.52
CA LEU A 409 37.82 10.85 26.38
C LEU A 409 39.25 11.35 26.71
N PRO A 410 40.36 11.01 25.98
CA PRO A 410 40.55 11.38 24.55
C PRO A 410 41.52 10.45 23.73
N PRO A 411 42.25 10.91 22.68
CA PRO A 411 42.00 10.64 21.25
C PRO A 411 43.10 9.74 20.60
N VAL A 412 43.03 9.43 19.29
CA VAL A 412 44.19 9.53 18.34
C VAL A 412 43.84 9.09 16.89
N LYS A 413 44.36 9.95 16.01
CA LYS A 413 44.48 10.10 14.55
C LYS A 413 44.65 8.89 13.61
N HIS A 414 44.11 9.13 12.41
CA HIS A 414 44.44 8.67 11.05
C HIS A 414 45.84 8.09 10.77
N ASN A 415 45.87 7.12 9.85
CA ASN A 415 46.75 7.24 8.68
C ASN A 415 46.16 6.59 7.41
N MET A 416 46.09 7.39 6.34
CA MET A 416 45.83 6.97 4.96
C MET A 416 47.16 6.59 4.29
N ASN A 417 47.15 5.61 3.38
CA ASN A 417 47.75 5.74 2.04
C ASN A 417 47.52 4.49 1.18
N GLY A 418 47.09 4.70 -0.06
CA GLY A 418 47.05 3.68 -1.11
C GLY A 418 46.25 4.12 -2.34
N LYS A 419 46.93 4.74 -3.30
CA LYS A 419 46.38 5.39 -4.51
C LYS A 419 45.81 4.43 -5.57
N MET A 420 44.84 4.99 -6.31
CA MET A 420 44.35 4.74 -7.69
C MET A 420 45.05 3.70 -8.59
N SER A 421 44.23 2.96 -9.35
CA SER A 421 44.26 3.06 -10.82
C SER A 421 42.91 2.65 -11.45
N GLN A 422 42.49 3.41 -12.47
CA GLN A 422 41.39 3.12 -13.38
C GLN A 422 41.92 2.41 -14.63
N SER A 423 41.13 1.53 -15.23
CA SER A 423 41.24 1.21 -16.66
C SER A 423 39.91 0.66 -17.19
N PHE A 424 39.36 1.39 -18.16
CA PHE A 424 38.23 1.01 -19.02
C PHE A 424 38.66 -0.01 -20.09
N SER A 425 37.76 -0.91 -20.47
CA SER A 425 37.67 -1.36 -21.88
C SER A 425 36.27 -1.83 -22.24
N LYS A 426 35.67 -1.13 -23.23
CA LYS A 426 34.53 -1.50 -24.06
C LYS A 426 34.92 -2.59 -25.07
N LEU A 427 33.94 -3.37 -25.56
CA LEU A 427 33.61 -3.66 -26.99
C LEU A 427 32.51 -4.75 -27.02
N ARG A 428 31.31 -4.55 -27.59
CA ARG A 428 30.82 -4.39 -28.98
C ARG A 428 30.42 -5.71 -29.67
N TRP A 429 29.19 -5.69 -30.17
CA TRP A 429 28.49 -6.69 -30.99
C TRP A 429 28.91 -6.63 -32.48
N PRO A 430 28.81 -7.73 -33.25
CA PRO A 430 29.03 -7.70 -34.69
C PRO A 430 27.73 -7.55 -35.51
N VAL A 431 27.86 -6.79 -36.61
CA VAL A 431 26.98 -6.73 -37.78
C VAL A 431 27.76 -7.36 -38.94
N PHE A 432 27.12 -8.15 -39.80
CA PHE A 432 27.61 -8.38 -41.16
C PHE A 432 26.46 -8.45 -42.16
N ASN A 433 26.72 -7.87 -43.32
CA ASN A 433 25.86 -7.77 -44.50
C ASN A 433 26.77 -8.00 -45.72
N SER A 434 26.36 -8.80 -46.71
CA SER A 434 26.87 -8.71 -48.09
C SER A 434 26.04 -9.51 -49.12
N THR A 435 25.70 -8.82 -50.20
CA THR A 435 25.30 -9.19 -51.58
C THR A 435 26.15 -10.31 -52.23
N GLY A 436 25.82 -11.08 -53.28
CA GLY A 436 24.73 -11.23 -54.28
C GLY A 436 25.24 -12.13 -55.46
N GLY A 437 24.39 -12.83 -56.23
CA GLY A 437 24.77 -13.48 -57.51
C GLY A 437 23.96 -14.72 -57.98
N SER A 438 23.45 -14.68 -59.23
CA SER A 438 22.45 -15.49 -59.97
C SER A 438 22.67 -17.01 -60.25
N PHE A 439 21.58 -17.78 -60.51
CA PHE A 439 21.16 -18.27 -61.86
C PHE A 439 19.82 -19.11 -61.86
N CYS A 440 18.92 -18.70 -62.77
CA CYS A 440 17.85 -19.37 -63.55
C CYS A 440 16.93 -20.54 -63.05
N GLY A 441 15.62 -20.39 -63.35
CA GLY A 441 14.66 -21.49 -63.58
C GLY A 441 13.18 -21.05 -63.50
N ALA A 442 12.49 -20.97 -64.64
CA ALA A 442 11.07 -20.57 -64.84
C ALA A 442 10.06 -21.40 -64.00
N SER A 443 8.81 -20.98 -63.70
CA SER A 443 7.78 -20.45 -64.59
C SER A 443 6.51 -19.95 -63.86
N THR A 444 5.83 -18.98 -64.49
CA THR A 444 4.38 -18.63 -64.47
C THR A 444 3.75 -18.00 -63.22
N GLU A 445 3.59 -16.66 -63.27
CA GLU A 445 2.43 -15.95 -62.71
C GLU A 445 1.16 -16.15 -63.58
N PRO A 446 -0.03 -15.71 -63.13
CA PRO A 446 -0.42 -14.34 -63.50
C PRO A 446 -0.90 -13.49 -62.31
N SER A 447 -0.22 -12.35 -62.17
CA SER A 447 -0.66 -11.01 -61.77
C SER A 447 -2.17 -10.76 -61.61
N SER A 448 -2.52 -10.20 -60.45
CA SER A 448 -3.27 -8.94 -60.42
C SER A 448 -2.89 -8.12 -59.17
N HIS A 449 -1.94 -7.22 -59.37
CA HIS A 449 -1.64 -6.09 -58.50
C HIS A 449 -2.84 -5.13 -58.47
N VAL A 450 -3.64 -5.14 -57.40
CA VAL A 450 -4.46 -4.00 -56.95
C VAL A 450 -4.55 -4.04 -55.42
N LEU A 451 -4.14 -2.95 -54.77
CA LEU A 451 -4.31 -2.60 -53.34
C LEU A 451 -3.52 -3.41 -52.28
N ARG A 452 -2.27 -3.01 -52.02
CA ARG A 452 -1.72 -3.05 -50.64
C ARG A 452 -1.61 -1.63 -50.09
N GLN A 453 -2.76 -1.00 -49.88
CA GLN A 453 -2.89 0.04 -48.85
C GLN A 453 -3.03 -0.66 -47.49
N GLY A 454 -2.44 -0.08 -46.45
CA GLY A 454 -2.31 -0.69 -45.13
C GLY A 454 -3.61 -1.29 -44.59
N MET A 455 -3.61 -2.60 -44.32
CA MET A 455 -4.66 -3.21 -43.53
C MET A 455 -4.49 -2.72 -42.10
N SER A 456 -5.24 -1.68 -41.74
CA SER A 456 -5.49 -1.32 -40.35
C SER A 456 -5.91 -2.59 -39.61
N SER A 457 -5.21 -2.94 -38.52
CA SER A 457 -5.62 -4.00 -37.59
C SER A 457 -7.12 -3.86 -37.28
N THR A 458 -7.95 -4.71 -37.89
CA THR A 458 -9.38 -4.70 -37.63
C THR A 458 -9.57 -5.03 -36.16
N THR A 459 -10.08 -4.04 -35.42
CA THR A 459 -10.28 -4.09 -33.98
C THR A 459 -11.77 -4.16 -33.74
N ILE A 460 -12.21 -5.12 -32.94
CA ILE A 460 -13.58 -5.14 -32.43
C ILE A 460 -13.61 -4.36 -31.12
N ARG A 461 -14.58 -3.46 -30.95
CA ARG A 461 -14.88 -2.73 -29.72
C ARG A 461 -16.18 -3.26 -29.09
N VAL A 462 -16.12 -3.72 -27.86
CA VAL A 462 -17.30 -4.10 -27.05
C VAL A 462 -17.57 -2.96 -26.07
N PRO A 463 -18.79 -2.42 -25.89
CA PRO A 463 -20.06 -2.89 -26.45
C PRO A 463 -20.42 -2.30 -27.82
N GLN A 464 -19.58 -1.42 -28.39
CA GLN A 464 -19.88 -0.65 -29.59
C GLN A 464 -20.29 -1.52 -30.80
N ASP A 465 -19.55 -2.58 -31.05
CA ASP A 465 -19.76 -3.49 -32.18
C ASP A 465 -20.56 -4.74 -31.78
N TYR A 466 -20.50 -5.14 -30.50
CA TYR A 466 -21.18 -6.33 -29.98
C TYR A 466 -21.64 -6.14 -28.54
N ALA A 467 -22.83 -6.62 -28.21
CA ALA A 467 -23.40 -6.53 -26.87
C ALA A 467 -22.60 -7.26 -25.76
N THR A 468 -21.78 -8.26 -26.10
CA THR A 468 -20.99 -9.04 -25.12
C THR A 468 -19.64 -9.49 -25.69
N ILE A 469 -18.66 -9.74 -24.82
CA ILE A 469 -17.37 -10.35 -25.20
C ILE A 469 -17.59 -11.71 -25.87
N LYS A 470 -18.53 -12.51 -25.37
CA LYS A 470 -18.86 -13.82 -25.93
C LYS A 470 -19.37 -13.73 -27.37
N ALA A 471 -20.15 -12.70 -27.69
CA ALA A 471 -20.58 -12.44 -29.07
C ALA A 471 -19.41 -12.01 -29.97
N ALA A 472 -18.54 -11.13 -29.48
CA ALA A 472 -17.32 -10.73 -30.20
C ALA A 472 -16.42 -11.94 -30.49
N LEU A 473 -16.18 -12.81 -29.51
CA LEU A 473 -15.37 -14.02 -29.68
C LEU A 473 -15.94 -14.96 -30.75
N ARG A 474 -17.28 -15.10 -30.84
CA ARG A 474 -17.93 -15.92 -31.89
C ARG A 474 -17.70 -15.36 -33.29
N VAL A 475 -17.68 -14.04 -33.46
CA VAL A 475 -17.40 -13.44 -34.77
C VAL A 475 -15.93 -13.56 -35.13
N VAL A 476 -15.04 -13.38 -34.15
CA VAL A 476 -13.60 -13.55 -34.37
C VAL A 476 -13.23 -14.96 -34.85
N GLN A 477 -14.01 -15.99 -34.48
CA GLN A 477 -13.82 -17.36 -34.98
C GLN A 477 -13.98 -17.51 -36.49
N SER A 478 -14.82 -16.69 -37.13
CA SER A 478 -15.01 -16.71 -38.59
C SER A 478 -14.23 -15.63 -39.33
N MET A 479 -13.46 -14.80 -38.61
CA MET A 479 -12.76 -13.62 -39.15
C MET A 479 -11.28 -13.62 -38.75
N PRO A 480 -10.44 -14.41 -39.43
CA PRO A 480 -9.03 -14.58 -39.07
C PRO A 480 -8.17 -13.35 -39.29
N GLN A 481 -8.68 -12.25 -39.83
CA GLN A 481 -8.00 -10.95 -39.91
C GLN A 481 -8.04 -10.15 -38.60
N ILE A 482 -8.97 -10.47 -37.69
CA ILE A 482 -9.14 -9.73 -36.43
C ILE A 482 -8.12 -10.24 -35.42
N ARG A 483 -7.29 -9.33 -34.89
CA ARG A 483 -6.22 -9.64 -33.92
C ARG A 483 -6.40 -8.93 -32.58
N LYS A 484 -7.40 -8.06 -32.46
CA LYS A 484 -7.63 -7.26 -31.25
C LYS A 484 -9.13 -7.15 -30.94
N ILE A 485 -9.49 -7.52 -29.73
CA ILE A 485 -10.78 -7.18 -29.11
C ILE A 485 -10.49 -6.17 -28.01
N VAL A 486 -11.12 -5.01 -28.09
CA VAL A 486 -11.07 -3.95 -27.09
C VAL A 486 -12.40 -3.94 -26.37
N VAL A 487 -12.37 -4.03 -25.04
CA VAL A 487 -13.56 -4.03 -24.20
C VAL A 487 -13.59 -2.71 -23.46
N ALA A 488 -14.64 -1.93 -23.68
CA ALA A 488 -14.83 -0.61 -23.09
C ALA A 488 -14.77 -0.69 -21.57
N GLY A 489 -14.23 0.37 -20.97
CA GLY A 489 -14.13 0.45 -19.52
C GLY A 489 -15.49 0.47 -18.82
N ASN A 490 -15.49 0.11 -17.53
CA ASN A 490 -16.69 0.02 -16.69
C ASN A 490 -17.80 -0.94 -17.18
N THR A 491 -17.57 -1.77 -18.20
CA THR A 491 -18.55 -2.81 -18.56
C THR A 491 -18.52 -3.95 -17.55
N ILE A 492 -19.68 -4.55 -17.28
CA ILE A 492 -19.80 -5.74 -16.44
C ILE A 492 -20.29 -6.89 -17.31
N HIS A 493 -19.54 -7.99 -17.31
CA HIS A 493 -19.87 -9.21 -18.03
C HIS A 493 -20.10 -10.35 -17.05
N ASN A 494 -21.31 -10.93 -17.08
CA ASN A 494 -21.75 -11.95 -16.14
C ASN A 494 -21.75 -13.38 -16.70
N THR A 495 -21.14 -13.57 -17.87
CA THR A 495 -21.09 -14.88 -18.55
C THR A 495 -19.66 -15.41 -18.58
N PRO A 496 -19.45 -16.70 -18.30
CA PRO A 496 -18.12 -17.29 -18.36
C PRO A 496 -17.57 -17.28 -19.79
N LEU A 497 -16.27 -17.09 -19.91
CA LEU A 497 -15.55 -17.03 -21.18
C LEU A 497 -14.72 -18.31 -21.41
N THR A 498 -14.70 -18.78 -22.65
CA THR A 498 -13.86 -19.90 -23.08
C THR A 498 -12.97 -19.44 -24.23
N LEU A 499 -11.66 -19.56 -24.04
CA LEU A 499 -10.63 -19.19 -25.00
C LEU A 499 -10.02 -20.47 -25.58
N CYS A 500 -10.04 -20.62 -26.90
CA CYS A 500 -9.65 -21.84 -27.62
C CYS A 500 -8.94 -21.53 -28.94
N ASP A 501 -8.36 -22.57 -29.57
CA ASP A 501 -7.69 -22.56 -30.89
C ASP A 501 -8.57 -22.16 -32.08
N ARG A 502 -9.90 -22.13 -31.91
CA ARG A 502 -10.81 -21.53 -32.91
C ARG A 502 -10.65 -20.01 -32.98
N LEU A 503 -9.99 -19.39 -32.00
CA LEU A 503 -9.62 -17.99 -32.03
C LEU A 503 -8.31 -17.81 -32.81
N PRO A 504 -8.15 -16.71 -33.56
CA PRO A 504 -6.94 -16.46 -34.31
C PRO A 504 -5.71 -16.32 -33.40
N ASP A 505 -4.56 -16.80 -33.89
CA ASP A 505 -3.30 -16.72 -33.17
C ASP A 505 -2.91 -15.29 -32.81
N ASN A 506 -2.42 -15.12 -31.58
CA ASN A 506 -2.00 -13.84 -31.01
C ASN A 506 -3.14 -12.83 -30.88
N LEU A 507 -4.37 -13.32 -30.69
CA LEU A 507 -5.49 -12.46 -30.34
C LEU A 507 -5.21 -11.74 -29.01
N LYS A 508 -5.29 -10.42 -29.02
CA LYS A 508 -5.24 -9.59 -27.81
C LYS A 508 -6.65 -9.19 -27.40
N ILE A 509 -7.07 -9.63 -26.23
CA ILE A 509 -8.31 -9.20 -25.56
C ILE A 509 -7.89 -8.19 -24.49
N LEU A 510 -8.21 -6.92 -24.72
CA LEU A 510 -7.75 -5.78 -23.94
C LEU A 510 -8.93 -5.04 -23.33
N GLY A 511 -8.93 -4.88 -22.01
CA GLY A 511 -9.81 -3.93 -21.33
C GLY A 511 -9.30 -2.49 -21.43
N GLU A 512 -10.18 -1.55 -21.74
CA GLU A 512 -9.89 -0.11 -21.66
C GLU A 512 -9.97 0.37 -20.21
N ASP A 513 -9.32 1.49 -19.92
CA ASP A 513 -9.42 2.12 -18.62
C ASP A 513 -10.69 2.96 -18.49
N PRO A 514 -11.42 2.86 -17.37
CA PRO A 514 -11.20 1.97 -16.23
C PRO A 514 -11.53 0.49 -16.53
N SER A 515 -10.72 -0.45 -16.02
CA SER A 515 -10.77 -1.87 -16.40
C SER A 515 -12.19 -2.48 -16.37
N PRO A 516 -12.65 -3.18 -17.43
CA PRO A 516 -13.90 -3.92 -17.45
C PRO A 516 -13.92 -5.07 -16.44
N VAL A 517 -15.12 -5.42 -15.97
CA VAL A 517 -15.37 -6.44 -14.95
C VAL A 517 -15.96 -7.70 -15.59
N ILE A 518 -15.40 -8.86 -15.25
CA ILE A 518 -15.99 -10.18 -15.49
C ILE A 518 -16.38 -10.75 -14.13
N GLU A 519 -17.67 -10.91 -13.88
CA GLU A 519 -18.22 -11.35 -12.59
C GLU A 519 -19.07 -12.61 -12.77
N VAL A 520 -18.64 -13.73 -12.18
CA VAL A 520 -19.29 -15.03 -12.37
C VAL A 520 -19.56 -15.70 -11.03
N GLU A 521 -20.79 -16.21 -10.86
CA GLU A 521 -21.24 -16.87 -9.63
C GLU A 521 -21.43 -18.38 -9.82
N ASP A 522 -22.30 -18.81 -10.73
CA ASP A 522 -22.74 -20.21 -10.80
C ASP A 522 -22.01 -21.04 -11.86
N ASN A 523 -20.68 -20.96 -11.90
CA ASN A 523 -19.85 -21.78 -12.80
C ASN A 523 -18.61 -22.33 -12.11
N ALA A 524 -17.97 -23.32 -12.74
CA ALA A 524 -16.67 -23.82 -12.28
C ALA A 524 -15.55 -22.78 -12.46
N PHE A 525 -15.71 -21.88 -13.44
CA PHE A 525 -14.74 -20.84 -13.76
C PHE A 525 -15.39 -19.57 -14.33
N ALA A 526 -14.67 -18.45 -14.23
CA ALA A 526 -15.05 -17.20 -14.91
C ALA A 526 -14.42 -17.15 -16.31
N ILE A 527 -13.16 -17.58 -16.42
CA ILE A 527 -12.44 -17.71 -17.69
C ILE A 527 -11.76 -19.06 -17.75
N GLN A 528 -11.91 -19.76 -18.88
CA GLN A 528 -11.17 -20.99 -19.17
C GLN A 528 -10.40 -20.86 -20.48
N CYS A 529 -9.09 -21.12 -20.43
CA CYS A 529 -8.24 -21.26 -21.60
C CYS A 529 -8.06 -22.74 -21.88
N THR A 530 -8.56 -23.25 -23.01
CA THR A 530 -8.49 -24.68 -23.36
C THR A 530 -7.40 -25.00 -24.37
N SER A 531 -7.15 -24.09 -25.32
CA SER A 531 -6.17 -24.23 -26.41
C SER A 531 -5.94 -22.87 -27.09
N GLY A 532 -5.08 -22.81 -28.11
CA GLY A 532 -4.78 -21.58 -28.86
C GLY A 532 -3.75 -20.69 -28.17
N ARG A 533 -3.51 -19.49 -28.72
CA ARG A 533 -2.49 -18.55 -28.22
C ARG A 533 -2.98 -17.10 -28.26
N GLY A 534 -2.75 -16.37 -27.18
CA GLY A 534 -3.25 -15.00 -27.08
C GLY A 534 -2.90 -14.30 -25.77
N THR A 535 -3.45 -13.12 -25.58
CA THR A 535 -3.24 -12.31 -24.38
C THR A 535 -4.56 -11.77 -23.85
N LEU A 536 -4.79 -11.95 -22.55
CA LEU A 536 -5.84 -11.29 -21.80
C LEU A 536 -5.20 -10.22 -20.91
N GLU A 537 -5.62 -8.96 -21.09
CA GLU A 537 -4.97 -7.80 -20.49
C GLU A 537 -5.98 -6.80 -19.91
N ASN A 538 -5.70 -6.30 -18.71
CA ASN A 538 -6.44 -5.21 -18.05
C ASN A 538 -7.91 -5.52 -17.73
N PHE A 539 -8.18 -6.62 -17.01
CA PHE A 539 -9.53 -6.98 -16.54
C PHE A 539 -9.61 -7.09 -15.02
N ILE A 540 -10.77 -6.73 -14.46
CA ILE A 540 -11.16 -7.13 -13.10
C ILE A 540 -11.98 -8.41 -13.21
N ILE A 541 -11.50 -9.51 -12.61
CA ILE A 541 -12.12 -10.83 -12.69
C ILE A 541 -12.53 -11.24 -11.28
N ARG A 542 -13.84 -11.34 -11.05
CA ARG A 542 -14.44 -11.72 -9.77
C ARG A 542 -15.21 -13.02 -9.93
N HIS A 543 -14.82 -14.03 -9.18
CA HIS A 543 -15.59 -15.27 -9.10
C HIS A 543 -16.20 -15.41 -7.71
N ALA A 544 -17.45 -14.97 -7.55
CA ALA A 544 -18.17 -14.97 -6.27
C ALA A 544 -18.74 -16.35 -5.87
N GLY A 545 -18.69 -17.33 -6.80
CA GLY A 545 -19.40 -18.60 -6.72
C GLY A 545 -19.38 -19.41 -5.42
N LYS A 546 -20.45 -20.19 -5.24
CA LYS A 546 -20.63 -21.19 -4.17
C LYS A 546 -20.06 -22.55 -4.61
N LYS A 547 -19.77 -23.45 -3.66
CA LYS A 547 -19.32 -24.83 -3.96
C LYS A 547 -20.27 -25.52 -4.95
N VAL A 548 -19.78 -25.86 -6.14
CA VAL A 548 -20.58 -26.56 -7.17
C VAL A 548 -20.59 -28.07 -6.86
N LEU A 549 -21.77 -28.68 -6.88
CA LEU A 549 -21.95 -30.14 -6.82
C LEU A 549 -21.82 -30.69 -8.24
N LEU A 550 -20.75 -31.42 -8.54
CA LEU A 550 -20.63 -32.12 -9.82
C LEU A 550 -21.57 -33.32 -9.83
N THR A 551 -22.40 -33.45 -10.87
CA THR A 551 -23.15 -34.66 -11.20
C THR A 551 -22.44 -35.38 -12.33
N ASP A 552 -21.69 -36.44 -12.03
CA ASP A 552 -21.20 -37.35 -13.06
C ASP A 552 -22.38 -38.19 -13.56
N SER A 553 -22.86 -37.93 -14.78
CA SER A 553 -23.89 -38.72 -15.43
C SER A 553 -23.27 -39.88 -16.20
N TYR A 554 -23.15 -41.04 -15.56
CA TYR A 554 -23.12 -42.35 -16.20
C TYR A 554 -24.01 -43.31 -15.38
N PRO A 555 -24.99 -44.01 -16.00
CA PRO A 555 -25.83 -44.94 -15.27
C PRO A 555 -25.00 -46.20 -14.95
N GLY A 556 -24.56 -46.35 -13.70
CA GLY A 556 -23.96 -47.61 -13.25
C GLY A 556 -22.93 -47.57 -12.12
N GLN A 557 -22.48 -46.42 -11.62
CA GLN A 557 -21.54 -46.38 -10.49
C GLN A 557 -22.01 -45.45 -9.37
N THR A 558 -22.06 -45.98 -8.15
CA THR A 558 -22.18 -45.23 -6.89
C THR A 558 -20.87 -44.47 -6.62
N SER A 559 -20.66 -43.33 -7.28
CA SER A 559 -19.55 -42.42 -6.97
C SER A 559 -20.02 -41.29 -6.03
N LEU A 560 -19.29 -41.10 -4.94
CA LEU A 560 -19.48 -39.98 -4.00
C LEU A 560 -19.37 -38.65 -4.76
N LYS A 561 -20.43 -37.84 -4.72
CA LYS A 561 -20.46 -36.48 -5.30
C LYS A 561 -19.31 -35.63 -4.73
N LYS A 562 -18.22 -35.44 -5.49
CA LYS A 562 -17.13 -34.53 -5.11
C LYS A 562 -17.51 -33.10 -5.46
N SER A 563 -17.60 -32.25 -4.44
CA SER A 563 -17.70 -30.80 -4.63
C SER A 563 -16.35 -30.25 -5.10
N SER A 564 -16.31 -29.59 -6.26
CA SER A 564 -15.13 -28.87 -6.74
C SER A 564 -15.23 -27.40 -6.35
N ARG A 565 -14.11 -26.81 -5.91
CA ARG A 565 -14.06 -25.38 -5.58
C ARG A 565 -13.92 -24.56 -6.86
N PRO A 566 -14.54 -23.37 -6.96
CA PRO A 566 -14.45 -22.54 -8.15
C PRO A 566 -13.03 -22.02 -8.39
N VAL A 567 -12.75 -21.65 -9.65
CA VAL A 567 -11.47 -21.06 -10.07
C VAL A 567 -11.75 -19.82 -10.91
N ALA A 568 -11.21 -18.65 -10.57
CA ALA A 568 -11.48 -17.46 -11.38
C ALA A 568 -10.93 -17.60 -12.82
N ILE A 569 -9.68 -18.04 -12.99
CA ILE A 569 -9.09 -18.35 -14.29
C ILE A 569 -8.52 -19.76 -14.32
N SER A 570 -9.03 -20.60 -15.21
CA SER A 570 -8.53 -21.96 -15.45
C SER A 570 -7.71 -21.98 -16.74
N ILE A 571 -6.40 -22.17 -16.66
CA ILE A 571 -5.51 -22.37 -17.81
C ILE A 571 -5.35 -23.87 -18.00
N ALA A 572 -6.24 -24.45 -18.82
CA ALA A 572 -6.31 -25.87 -19.11
C ALA A 572 -5.48 -26.29 -20.34
N GLY A 573 -5.07 -25.33 -21.18
CA GLY A 573 -4.18 -25.55 -22.33
C GLY A 573 -3.98 -24.30 -23.17
N GLY A 574 -3.06 -24.38 -24.13
CA GLY A 574 -2.67 -23.27 -25.00
C GLY A 574 -1.70 -22.27 -24.37
N ASP A 575 -1.20 -21.35 -25.19
CA ASP A 575 -0.21 -20.34 -24.84
C ASP A 575 -0.89 -19.00 -24.56
N TRP A 576 -1.64 -18.95 -23.46
CA TRP A 576 -2.35 -17.74 -23.03
C TRP A 576 -1.55 -16.96 -21.98
N LYS A 577 -1.22 -15.71 -22.32
CA LYS A 577 -0.64 -14.75 -21.37
C LYS A 577 -1.76 -14.02 -20.64
N ILE A 578 -1.75 -14.08 -19.31
CA ILE A 578 -2.63 -13.29 -18.46
C ILE A 578 -1.81 -12.15 -17.85
N THR A 579 -2.21 -10.90 -18.06
CA THR A 579 -1.42 -9.77 -17.56
C THR A 579 -2.24 -8.56 -17.15
N GLN A 580 -1.74 -7.81 -16.16
CA GLN A 580 -2.39 -6.58 -15.68
C GLN A 580 -3.85 -6.80 -15.22
N CYS A 581 -4.18 -8.01 -14.77
CA CYS A 581 -5.52 -8.35 -14.29
C CYS A 581 -5.60 -8.28 -12.76
N ARG A 582 -6.76 -7.84 -12.25
CA ARG A 582 -7.10 -7.96 -10.83
C ARG A 582 -8.06 -9.13 -10.65
N ILE A 583 -7.70 -10.13 -9.85
CA ILE A 583 -8.40 -11.42 -9.78
C ILE A 583 -8.80 -11.72 -8.33
N SER A 584 -10.05 -12.10 -8.09
CA SER A 584 -10.52 -12.60 -6.79
C SER A 584 -11.46 -13.79 -6.90
N CYS A 585 -11.38 -14.70 -5.91
CA CYS A 585 -12.24 -15.87 -5.80
C CYS A 585 -12.44 -16.28 -4.33
N PRO A 586 -13.33 -15.62 -3.59
CA PRO A 586 -13.47 -15.81 -2.13
C PRO A 586 -13.84 -17.22 -1.69
N ALA A 587 -14.37 -18.05 -2.58
CA ALA A 587 -14.73 -19.45 -2.31
C ALA A 587 -13.71 -20.47 -2.85
N GLY A 588 -12.68 -20.04 -3.58
CA GLY A 588 -11.87 -20.92 -4.41
C GLY A 588 -10.46 -20.42 -4.67
N THR A 589 -10.01 -20.56 -5.91
CA THR A 589 -8.64 -20.29 -6.38
C THR A 589 -8.64 -19.13 -7.37
N GLY A 590 -7.60 -18.29 -7.34
CA GLY A 590 -7.44 -17.22 -8.32
C GLY A 590 -7.16 -17.79 -9.72
N ILE A 591 -5.99 -18.39 -9.91
CA ILE A 591 -5.57 -19.01 -11.18
C ILE A 591 -5.19 -20.48 -10.93
N SER A 592 -5.66 -21.38 -11.79
CA SER A 592 -5.21 -22.77 -11.83
C SER A 592 -4.55 -23.06 -13.17
N VAL A 593 -3.32 -23.57 -13.14
CA VAL A 593 -2.60 -24.08 -14.33
C VAL A 593 -2.72 -25.60 -14.32
N ALA A 594 -3.35 -26.17 -15.34
CA ALA A 594 -3.61 -27.60 -15.42
C ALA A 594 -2.35 -28.43 -15.74
N THR A 595 -2.45 -29.73 -15.53
CA THR A 595 -1.35 -30.68 -15.73
C THR A 595 -0.79 -30.62 -17.15
N GLY A 596 0.54 -30.55 -17.25
CA GLY A 596 1.27 -30.51 -18.52
C GLY A 596 1.18 -29.20 -19.30
N VAL A 597 0.64 -28.13 -18.69
CA VAL A 597 0.48 -26.81 -19.33
C VAL A 597 1.60 -25.87 -18.89
N GLU A 598 2.09 -25.05 -19.82
CA GLU A 598 2.95 -23.91 -19.53
C GLU A 598 2.12 -22.62 -19.51
N ALA A 599 2.26 -21.80 -18.46
CA ALA A 599 1.51 -20.55 -18.32
C ALA A 599 2.43 -19.34 -18.13
N VAL A 600 2.00 -18.18 -18.64
CA VAL A 600 2.63 -16.88 -18.36
C VAL A 600 1.63 -15.98 -17.66
N VAL A 601 1.90 -15.64 -16.40
CA VAL A 601 1.11 -14.70 -15.60
C VAL A 601 2.01 -13.58 -15.12
N SER A 602 1.67 -12.34 -15.47
CA SER A 602 2.55 -11.20 -15.16
C SER A 602 1.80 -9.93 -14.79
N HIS A 603 2.31 -9.17 -13.83
CA HIS A 603 1.71 -7.90 -13.42
C HIS A 603 0.25 -8.02 -12.94
N CYS A 604 -0.16 -9.20 -12.46
CA CYS A 604 -1.51 -9.41 -11.95
C CYS A 604 -1.57 -9.15 -10.44
N THR A 605 -2.71 -8.65 -9.96
CA THR A 605 -3.04 -8.60 -8.54
C THR A 605 -4.07 -9.67 -8.22
N ILE A 606 -3.70 -10.66 -7.40
CA ILE A 606 -4.58 -11.74 -6.98
C ILE A 606 -4.86 -11.58 -5.49
N LEU A 607 -6.12 -11.45 -5.12
CA LEU A 607 -6.52 -11.15 -3.75
C LEU A 607 -7.79 -11.90 -3.34
N GLU A 608 -7.97 -12.08 -2.03
CA GLU A 608 -9.21 -12.63 -1.44
C GLU A 608 -9.58 -13.99 -2.07
N VAL A 609 -8.68 -14.96 -1.89
CA VAL A 609 -8.85 -16.33 -2.40
C VAL A 609 -8.89 -17.32 -1.24
N LYS A 610 -9.73 -18.36 -1.33
CA LYS A 610 -9.88 -19.32 -0.23
C LYS A 610 -8.78 -20.37 -0.17
N VAL A 611 -8.31 -20.82 -1.33
CA VAL A 611 -7.29 -21.88 -1.44
C VAL A 611 -5.96 -21.25 -1.77
N ALA A 612 -5.74 -20.90 -3.03
CA ALA A 612 -4.50 -20.28 -3.43
C ALA A 612 -4.68 -19.19 -4.47
N GLY A 613 -3.71 -18.28 -4.51
CA GLY A 613 -3.65 -17.26 -5.54
C GLY A 613 -3.38 -17.92 -6.90
N ILE A 614 -2.30 -18.70 -6.98
CA ILE A 614 -1.95 -19.50 -8.15
C ILE A 614 -1.66 -20.95 -7.73
N ILE A 615 -2.35 -21.89 -8.35
CA ILE A 615 -2.05 -23.33 -8.24
C ILE A 615 -1.40 -23.80 -9.53
N VAL A 616 -0.22 -24.40 -9.42
CA VAL A 616 0.47 -25.09 -10.51
C VAL A 616 0.27 -26.59 -10.29
N MET A 617 -0.56 -27.21 -11.12
CA MET A 617 -0.93 -28.61 -10.98
C MET A 617 0.23 -29.54 -11.36
N GLU A 618 0.03 -30.84 -11.15
CA GLU A 618 1.09 -31.84 -11.35
C GLU A 618 1.63 -31.80 -12.78
N GLY A 619 2.96 -31.76 -12.93
CA GLY A 619 3.63 -31.69 -14.23
C GLY A 619 3.49 -30.37 -14.99
N ALA A 620 2.79 -29.37 -14.43
CA ALA A 620 2.61 -28.08 -15.08
C ALA A 620 3.83 -27.16 -14.86
N GLN A 621 3.97 -26.17 -15.76
CA GLN A 621 5.08 -25.23 -15.76
C GLN A 621 4.61 -23.79 -15.93
N GLY A 622 5.49 -22.82 -15.66
CA GLY A 622 5.17 -21.44 -16.01
C GLY A 622 6.11 -20.38 -15.47
N LEU A 623 6.00 -19.20 -16.08
CA LEU A 623 6.59 -17.95 -15.63
C LEU A 623 5.54 -17.11 -14.91
N PHE A 624 5.81 -16.83 -13.64
CA PHE A 624 4.99 -15.98 -12.79
C PHE A 624 5.84 -14.81 -12.35
N GLU A 625 5.66 -13.65 -12.98
CA GLU A 625 6.51 -12.48 -12.73
C GLU A 625 5.75 -11.22 -12.31
N MET A 626 6.33 -10.45 -11.38
CA MET A 626 5.79 -9.15 -10.98
C MET A 626 4.31 -9.21 -10.55
N ASN A 627 3.86 -10.33 -9.98
CA ASN A 627 2.50 -10.46 -9.48
C ASN A 627 2.45 -10.09 -8.00
N THR A 628 1.32 -9.50 -7.58
CA THR A 628 1.00 -9.25 -6.18
C THR A 628 -0.07 -10.24 -5.74
N LEU A 629 0.22 -11.05 -4.73
CA LEU A 629 -0.69 -12.05 -4.16
C LEU A 629 -0.89 -11.72 -2.68
N THR A 630 -2.12 -11.40 -2.29
CA THR A 630 -2.45 -11.00 -0.91
C THR A 630 -3.75 -11.65 -0.42
N ASN A 631 -3.94 -11.77 0.89
CA ASN A 631 -5.15 -12.32 1.51
C ASN A 631 -5.51 -13.72 0.94
N CYS A 632 -4.50 -14.58 0.81
CA CYS A 632 -4.65 -15.96 0.34
C CYS A 632 -4.92 -16.90 1.52
N GLY A 633 -5.99 -17.69 1.43
CA GLY A 633 -6.47 -18.52 2.54
C GLY A 633 -5.63 -19.74 2.91
N PHE A 634 -4.84 -20.29 1.99
CA PHE A 634 -3.88 -21.36 2.27
C PHE A 634 -2.48 -21.03 1.72
N ALA A 635 -2.34 -20.77 0.42
CA ALA A 635 -1.04 -20.43 -0.17
C ALA A 635 -1.14 -19.33 -1.22
N ALA A 636 -0.19 -18.42 -1.34
CA ALA A 636 -0.16 -17.53 -2.50
C ALA A 636 0.22 -18.31 -3.76
N PHE A 637 1.31 -19.08 -3.68
CA PHE A 637 1.70 -20.07 -4.69
C PHE A 637 1.61 -21.47 -4.11
N LEU A 638 0.88 -22.36 -4.79
CA LEU A 638 0.83 -23.78 -4.48
C LEU A 638 1.37 -24.58 -5.66
N LEU A 639 2.59 -25.08 -5.52
CA LEU A 639 3.27 -25.91 -6.51
C LEU A 639 3.10 -27.38 -6.13
N LYS A 640 2.42 -28.14 -6.99
CA LYS A 640 2.17 -29.57 -6.76
C LYS A 640 3.27 -30.45 -7.35
N LYS A 641 3.16 -31.75 -7.09
CA LYS A 641 4.11 -32.78 -7.50
C LYS A 641 4.56 -32.63 -8.96
N ASN A 642 5.85 -32.77 -9.22
CA ASN A 642 6.46 -32.69 -10.55
C ASN A 642 6.21 -31.37 -11.30
N SER A 643 5.69 -30.32 -10.66
CA SER A 643 5.58 -29.01 -11.28
C SER A 643 6.92 -28.28 -11.29
N SER A 644 7.08 -27.35 -12.25
CA SER A 644 8.26 -26.49 -12.34
C SER A 644 7.86 -25.04 -12.57
N ALA A 645 8.15 -24.15 -11.61
CA ALA A 645 7.75 -22.76 -11.73
C ALA A 645 8.94 -21.80 -11.65
N ARG A 646 8.93 -20.76 -12.48
CA ARG A 646 9.78 -19.59 -12.32
C ARG A 646 8.99 -18.47 -11.67
N LEU A 647 9.28 -18.21 -10.39
CA LEU A 647 8.68 -17.14 -9.60
C LEU A 647 9.67 -15.98 -9.54
N TYR A 648 9.38 -14.88 -10.22
CA TYR A 648 10.30 -13.75 -10.34
C TYR A 648 9.67 -12.43 -9.91
N ARG A 649 10.27 -11.74 -8.93
CA ARG A 649 9.77 -10.41 -8.49
C ARG A 649 8.32 -10.36 -8.05
N ASN A 650 7.80 -11.46 -7.50
CA ASN A 650 6.43 -11.45 -6.96
C ASN A 650 6.43 -10.89 -5.54
N HIS A 651 5.32 -10.22 -5.19
CA HIS A 651 5.01 -9.78 -3.82
C HIS A 651 3.94 -10.70 -3.24
N VAL A 652 4.32 -11.48 -2.23
CA VAL A 652 3.45 -12.41 -1.50
C VAL A 652 3.30 -11.91 -0.07
N MET A 653 2.11 -11.43 0.29
CA MET A 653 1.89 -10.77 1.58
C MET A 653 0.57 -11.17 2.21
N ASP A 654 0.47 -11.12 3.54
CA ASP A 654 -0.79 -11.19 4.29
C ASP A 654 -1.61 -12.48 4.00
N GLY A 655 -0.93 -13.60 3.75
CA GLY A 655 -1.55 -14.92 3.62
C GLY A 655 -1.97 -15.48 4.98
N ALA A 656 -3.06 -16.25 5.04
CA ALA A 656 -3.53 -16.85 6.29
C ALA A 656 -2.62 -18.00 6.78
N GLU A 657 -1.99 -18.74 5.85
CA GLU A 657 -1.06 -19.82 6.17
C GLU A 657 0.30 -19.58 5.49
N THR A 658 0.55 -20.15 4.32
CA THR A 658 1.89 -20.13 3.71
C THR A 658 2.00 -19.11 2.58
N GLY A 659 3.15 -18.47 2.41
CA GLY A 659 3.40 -17.68 1.20
C GLY A 659 3.56 -18.58 -0.03
N ILE A 660 4.65 -19.35 -0.09
CA ILE A 660 4.93 -20.30 -1.16
C ILE A 660 4.95 -21.73 -0.60
N PHE A 661 4.09 -22.59 -1.10
CA PHE A 661 4.04 -24.01 -0.72
C PHE A 661 4.47 -24.88 -1.90
N CYS A 662 5.56 -25.63 -1.73
CA CYS A 662 6.12 -26.54 -2.71
C CYS A 662 6.00 -27.98 -2.21
N GLN A 663 5.29 -28.82 -2.96
CA GLN A 663 5.20 -30.26 -2.70
C GLN A 663 5.77 -31.02 -3.89
N ASP A 664 6.92 -31.68 -3.70
CA ASP A 664 7.62 -32.44 -4.75
C ASP A 664 7.78 -31.61 -6.04
N ALA A 665 8.08 -30.31 -5.87
CA ALA A 665 8.14 -29.33 -6.94
C ALA A 665 9.54 -28.74 -7.11
N SER A 666 9.85 -28.34 -8.35
CA SER A 666 11.13 -27.79 -8.78
C SER A 666 10.97 -26.36 -9.32
N GLY A 667 12.09 -25.72 -9.67
CA GLY A 667 12.09 -24.44 -10.37
C GLY A 667 13.00 -23.40 -9.70
N LEU A 668 12.69 -22.12 -9.94
CA LEU A 668 13.47 -20.99 -9.46
C LEU A 668 12.54 -19.91 -8.91
N ALA A 669 12.72 -19.58 -7.64
CA ALA A 669 12.13 -18.42 -6.99
C ALA A 669 13.23 -17.37 -6.75
N GLU A 670 13.20 -16.29 -7.53
CA GLU A 670 14.21 -15.23 -7.52
C GLU A 670 13.61 -13.84 -7.28
N ASP A 671 14.26 -13.05 -6.41
CA ASP A 671 13.92 -11.65 -6.15
C ASP A 671 12.45 -11.45 -5.68
N ASN A 672 11.87 -12.43 -4.99
CA ASN A 672 10.51 -12.33 -4.45
C ASN A 672 10.52 -11.71 -3.05
N PHE A 673 9.47 -10.96 -2.74
CA PHE A 673 9.19 -10.45 -1.40
C PHE A 673 8.06 -11.28 -0.77
N ILE A 674 8.34 -11.94 0.35
CA ILE A 674 7.43 -12.87 1.01
C ILE A 674 7.29 -12.45 2.47
N ALA A 675 6.15 -11.88 2.86
CA ALA A 675 6.00 -11.28 4.18
C ALA A 675 4.64 -11.48 4.84
N ASN A 676 4.59 -11.30 6.16
CA ASN A 676 3.36 -11.20 6.96
C ASN A 676 2.38 -12.38 6.80
N ASN A 677 2.87 -13.59 6.53
CA ASN A 677 2.00 -14.76 6.44
C ASN A 677 1.72 -15.35 7.83
N GLY A 678 0.48 -15.78 8.06
CA GLY A 678 0.01 -16.38 9.32
C GLY A 678 0.65 -17.74 9.67
N GLY A 679 1.36 -18.34 8.71
CA GLY A 679 2.18 -19.54 8.84
C GLY A 679 3.64 -19.29 8.47
N CYS A 680 4.21 -20.16 7.63
CA CYS A 680 5.58 -20.01 7.16
C CYS A 680 5.65 -19.16 5.88
N GLY A 681 6.75 -18.43 5.68
CA GLY A 681 6.95 -17.71 4.41
C GLY A 681 7.01 -18.69 3.23
N VAL A 682 7.85 -19.71 3.36
CA VAL A 682 8.03 -20.78 2.36
C VAL A 682 7.97 -22.14 3.05
N VAL A 683 7.25 -23.08 2.44
CA VAL A 683 7.24 -24.50 2.83
C VAL A 683 7.70 -25.35 1.66
N THR A 684 8.69 -26.20 1.89
CA THR A 684 9.17 -27.21 0.93
C THR A 684 9.01 -28.59 1.55
N LYS A 685 8.30 -29.47 0.85
CA LYS A 685 7.90 -30.80 1.34
C LYS A 685 8.10 -31.85 0.25
N GLY A 686 8.64 -33.01 0.63
CA GLY A 686 8.78 -34.16 -0.24
C GLY A 686 10.16 -34.27 -0.90
N TYR A 687 10.57 -35.51 -1.20
CA TYR A 687 11.93 -35.86 -1.65
C TYR A 687 12.30 -35.24 -3.00
N ASP A 688 11.31 -35.00 -3.86
CA ASP A 688 11.52 -34.40 -5.17
C ASP A 688 11.42 -32.86 -5.13
N SER A 689 11.30 -32.27 -3.93
CA SER A 689 11.27 -30.81 -3.78
C SER A 689 12.69 -30.23 -3.73
N ASN A 690 13.16 -29.75 -4.88
CA ASN A 690 14.51 -29.25 -5.13
C ASN A 690 14.56 -27.83 -5.72
N ILE A 691 13.53 -27.03 -5.45
CA ILE A 691 13.43 -25.64 -5.91
C ILE A 691 14.58 -24.77 -5.38
N ILE A 692 15.03 -23.82 -6.21
CA ILE A 692 16.08 -22.85 -5.87
C ILE A 692 15.43 -21.54 -5.44
N PHE A 693 15.72 -21.10 -4.21
CA PHE A 693 15.36 -19.79 -3.68
C PHE A 693 16.59 -18.90 -3.63
N ARG A 694 16.61 -17.86 -4.45
CA ARG A 694 17.72 -16.92 -4.55
C ARG A 694 17.31 -15.46 -4.42
N VAL A 695 18.04 -14.67 -3.62
CA VAL A 695 17.84 -13.20 -3.54
C VAL A 695 16.42 -12.82 -3.10
N ASN A 696 15.70 -13.71 -2.42
CA ASN A 696 14.38 -13.42 -1.88
C ASN A 696 14.51 -12.73 -0.52
N ARG A 697 13.51 -11.91 -0.20
CA ARG A 697 13.34 -11.29 1.12
C ARG A 697 12.16 -11.96 1.81
N VAL A 698 12.42 -12.66 2.91
CA VAL A 698 11.42 -13.43 3.67
C VAL A 698 11.29 -12.88 5.09
N VAL A 699 10.22 -12.13 5.34
CA VAL A 699 10.15 -11.19 6.46
C VAL A 699 8.88 -11.34 7.29
N ALA A 700 8.97 -11.25 8.61
CA ALA A 700 7.82 -11.06 9.51
C ALA A 700 6.68 -12.10 9.39
N ASN A 701 7.01 -13.36 9.08
CA ASN A 701 6.01 -14.45 9.10
C ASN A 701 5.78 -14.94 10.53
N GLU A 702 4.55 -15.39 10.84
CA GLU A 702 4.16 -15.83 12.19
C GLU A 702 4.84 -17.14 12.62
N GLN A 703 5.35 -17.94 11.68
CA GLN A 703 6.14 -19.13 11.96
C GLN A 703 7.58 -18.98 11.46
N ALA A 704 8.06 -19.89 10.60
CA ALA A 704 9.40 -19.85 10.06
C ALA A 704 9.47 -19.06 8.74
N GLY A 705 10.64 -18.50 8.43
CA GLY A 705 10.89 -17.95 7.10
C GLY A 705 10.83 -19.05 6.05
N PHE A 706 11.66 -20.09 6.23
CA PHE A 706 11.62 -21.32 5.44
C PHE A 706 11.33 -22.52 6.34
N PHE A 707 10.49 -23.43 5.86
CA PHE A 707 10.24 -24.71 6.49
C PHE A 707 10.48 -25.87 5.51
N CYS A 708 11.52 -26.64 5.76
CA CYS A 708 11.93 -27.81 4.99
C CYS A 708 11.55 -29.09 5.75
N CYS A 709 10.75 -29.95 5.14
CA CYS A 709 10.31 -31.20 5.76
C CYS A 709 10.18 -32.36 4.76
N ASP A 710 10.04 -33.57 5.29
CA ASP A 710 9.74 -34.81 4.56
C ASP A 710 10.70 -35.10 3.39
N GLY A 711 12.01 -35.00 3.62
CA GLY A 711 13.04 -35.28 2.61
C GLY A 711 13.33 -34.14 1.63
N ALA A 712 12.71 -32.97 1.78
CA ALA A 712 12.94 -31.84 0.88
C ALA A 712 14.41 -31.38 0.88
N SER A 713 14.91 -31.02 -0.31
CA SER A 713 16.31 -30.64 -0.54
C SER A 713 16.44 -29.33 -1.35
N PRO A 714 15.78 -28.22 -0.95
CA PRO A 714 15.86 -26.96 -1.68
C PRO A 714 17.25 -26.33 -1.55
N ILE A 715 17.58 -25.46 -2.52
CA ILE A 715 18.75 -24.58 -2.45
C ILE A 715 18.27 -23.21 -2.01
N ILE A 716 18.64 -22.79 -0.81
CA ILE A 716 18.29 -21.49 -0.23
C ILE A 716 19.57 -20.67 -0.20
N THR A 717 19.74 -19.74 -1.15
CA THR A 717 20.98 -18.97 -1.26
C THR A 717 20.82 -17.47 -1.45
N ALA A 718 21.70 -16.68 -0.84
CA ALA A 718 21.70 -15.21 -0.98
C ALA A 718 20.36 -14.55 -0.63
N ASN A 719 19.56 -15.14 0.27
CA ASN A 719 18.31 -14.58 0.73
C ASN A 719 18.49 -13.75 2.01
N GLU A 720 17.61 -12.79 2.22
CA GLU A 720 17.47 -12.05 3.47
C GLU A 720 16.26 -12.60 4.23
N ILE A 721 16.49 -13.21 5.39
CA ILE A 721 15.48 -13.88 6.20
C ILE A 721 15.45 -13.18 7.55
N ARG A 722 14.40 -12.43 7.86
CA ARG A 722 14.39 -11.64 9.11
C ARG A 722 13.04 -11.54 9.80
N GLN A 723 13.08 -11.32 11.11
CA GLN A 723 11.91 -10.97 11.94
C GLN A 723 10.77 -12.02 11.91
N ASN A 724 11.07 -13.27 11.54
CA ASN A 724 10.08 -14.36 11.59
C ASN A 724 9.89 -14.78 13.06
N LYS A 725 8.64 -14.95 13.50
CA LYS A 725 8.31 -15.10 14.92
C LYS A 725 8.76 -16.43 15.54
N ARG A 726 9.19 -17.40 14.73
CA ARG A 726 9.83 -18.66 15.17
C ARG A 726 11.28 -18.74 14.70
N ALA A 727 11.61 -19.68 13.82
CA ALA A 727 12.97 -19.83 13.27
C ALA A 727 13.14 -19.05 11.95
N GLY A 728 14.37 -18.65 11.62
CA GLY A 728 14.67 -18.17 10.26
C GLY A 728 14.48 -19.29 9.23
N VAL A 729 15.18 -20.41 9.44
CA VAL A 729 15.01 -21.63 8.66
C VAL A 729 14.78 -22.81 9.59
N LEU A 730 13.73 -23.59 9.32
CA LEU A 730 13.33 -24.77 10.07
C LEU A 730 13.55 -26.02 9.19
N VAL A 731 14.30 -27.00 9.68
CA VAL A 731 14.63 -28.23 8.95
C VAL A 731 14.26 -29.45 9.78
N LYS A 732 13.41 -30.32 9.23
CA LYS A 732 12.99 -31.54 9.93
C LYS A 732 12.70 -32.74 9.05
N THR A 733 12.48 -33.90 9.68
CA THR A 733 11.97 -35.12 9.04
C THR A 733 12.81 -35.49 7.81
N ARG A 734 14.13 -35.59 8.01
CA ARG A 734 15.13 -35.93 6.96
C ARG A 734 15.21 -34.95 5.78
N ALA A 735 14.66 -33.74 5.91
CA ALA A 735 14.97 -32.69 4.95
C ALA A 735 16.46 -32.34 4.98
N ALA A 736 17.05 -32.10 3.81
CA ALA A 736 18.47 -31.85 3.62
C ALA A 736 18.70 -30.64 2.70
N PRO A 737 18.31 -29.42 3.11
CA PRO A 737 18.49 -28.22 2.29
C PRO A 737 19.96 -27.82 2.19
N ARG A 738 20.31 -27.12 1.10
CA ARG A 738 21.56 -26.35 1.03
C ARG A 738 21.26 -24.89 1.35
N ILE A 739 21.75 -24.43 2.49
CA ILE A 739 21.53 -23.07 3.00
C ILE A 739 22.87 -22.33 2.88
N ALA A 740 23.01 -21.47 1.88
CA ALA A 740 24.30 -20.85 1.55
C ALA A 740 24.23 -19.34 1.38
N LYS A 741 25.13 -18.57 2.00
CA LYS A 741 25.26 -17.11 1.75
C LYS A 741 24.01 -16.29 2.11
N ASN A 742 23.18 -16.77 3.03
CA ASN A 742 21.99 -16.03 3.47
C ASN A 742 22.33 -15.11 4.64
N ILE A 743 21.54 -14.04 4.77
CA ILE A 743 21.54 -13.18 5.96
C ILE A 743 20.29 -13.53 6.76
N ILE A 744 20.47 -14.07 7.96
CA ILE A 744 19.39 -14.54 8.83
C ILE A 744 19.42 -13.73 10.13
N ARG A 745 18.35 -12.99 10.43
CA ARG A 745 18.29 -12.08 11.58
C ARG A 745 17.02 -12.21 12.40
N SER A 746 17.14 -12.00 13.71
CA SER A 746 15.98 -11.86 14.60
C SER A 746 15.02 -13.05 14.56
N GLY A 747 15.55 -14.29 14.47
CA GLY A 747 14.77 -15.50 14.73
C GLY A 747 14.53 -15.64 16.24
N ARG A 748 13.29 -15.86 16.65
CA ARG A 748 12.92 -15.98 18.07
C ARG A 748 13.29 -17.33 18.67
N GLU A 749 13.12 -18.42 17.92
CA GLU A 749 13.46 -19.78 18.36
C GLU A 749 14.91 -20.16 18.06
N ALA A 750 15.37 -19.82 16.86
CA ALA A 750 16.77 -19.88 16.42
C ALA A 750 16.91 -19.15 15.07
N GLY A 751 18.13 -18.84 14.67
CA GLY A 751 18.41 -18.47 13.27
C GLY A 751 18.11 -19.65 12.34
N ILE A 752 18.74 -20.79 12.60
CA ILE A 752 18.45 -22.07 11.92
C ILE A 752 18.15 -23.14 12.98
N TYR A 753 17.05 -23.87 12.80
CA TYR A 753 16.63 -24.93 13.71
C TYR A 753 16.51 -26.27 12.98
N VAL A 754 17.35 -27.24 13.36
CA VAL A 754 17.44 -28.58 12.76
C VAL A 754 17.01 -29.65 13.77
N PHE A 755 15.97 -30.41 13.47
CA PHE A 755 15.41 -31.40 14.41
C PHE A 755 14.73 -32.60 13.73
N GLU A 756 14.33 -33.62 14.48
CA GLU A 756 13.64 -34.83 13.96
C GLU A 756 14.39 -35.46 12.77
N GLY A 757 15.70 -35.67 12.92
CA GLY A 757 16.56 -36.24 11.87
C GLY A 757 16.75 -35.33 10.65
N GLY A 758 16.51 -34.02 10.78
CA GLY A 758 16.87 -33.05 9.75
C GLY A 758 18.39 -33.00 9.50
N GLU A 759 18.78 -32.77 8.27
CA GLU A 759 20.16 -32.71 7.79
C GLU A 759 20.39 -31.39 7.03
N GLY A 760 21.38 -31.35 6.16
CA GLY A 760 21.61 -30.24 5.24
C GLY A 760 23.02 -29.65 5.34
N PHE A 761 23.35 -28.84 4.35
CA PHE A 761 24.63 -28.16 4.25
C PHE A 761 24.44 -26.66 4.44
N ILE A 762 25.01 -26.12 5.51
CA ILE A 762 24.85 -24.75 5.97
C ILE A 762 26.21 -24.07 5.82
N GLU A 763 26.36 -23.23 4.80
CA GLU A 763 27.66 -22.62 4.49
C GLU A 763 27.63 -21.11 4.27
N GLU A 764 28.67 -20.41 4.75
CA GLU A 764 28.88 -18.99 4.43
C GLU A 764 27.68 -18.08 4.76
N ASN A 765 26.83 -18.45 5.71
CA ASN A 765 25.69 -17.62 6.14
C ASN A 765 26.10 -16.63 7.24
N GLU A 766 25.39 -15.51 7.29
CA GLU A 766 25.49 -14.51 8.35
C GLU A 766 24.24 -14.61 9.24
N LEU A 767 24.39 -15.15 10.45
CA LEU A 767 23.32 -15.27 11.44
C LEU A 767 23.54 -14.22 12.54
N ARG A 768 22.61 -13.27 12.68
CA ARG A 768 22.73 -12.18 13.65
C ARG A 768 21.52 -11.96 14.53
N ASP A 769 21.75 -11.46 15.73
CA ASP A 769 20.73 -10.86 16.59
C ASP A 769 19.51 -11.77 16.82
N ASN A 770 19.74 -13.08 16.95
CA ASN A 770 18.69 -14.05 17.22
C ASN A 770 18.34 -14.05 18.71
N SER A 771 17.05 -14.16 19.04
CA SER A 771 16.60 -14.10 20.45
C SER A 771 16.96 -15.34 21.26
N ASN A 772 17.36 -16.41 20.58
CA ASN A 772 17.86 -17.65 21.17
C ASN A 772 19.15 -18.05 20.42
N ALA A 773 19.48 -19.34 20.31
CA ALA A 773 20.70 -19.77 19.63
C ALA A 773 20.74 -19.36 18.15
N GLY A 774 21.95 -19.09 17.64
CA GLY A 774 22.14 -18.87 16.21
C GLY A 774 21.73 -20.12 15.42
N ILE A 775 22.28 -21.27 15.77
CA ILE A 775 21.89 -22.57 15.26
C ILE A 775 21.50 -23.48 16.41
N LEU A 776 20.29 -24.06 16.35
CA LEU A 776 19.81 -25.06 17.29
C LEU A 776 19.71 -26.42 16.60
N VAL A 777 20.29 -27.46 17.20
CA VAL A 777 20.23 -28.84 16.72
C VAL A 777 19.71 -29.77 17.81
N THR A 778 18.64 -30.51 17.53
CA THR A 778 18.02 -31.41 18.53
C THR A 778 17.41 -32.66 17.92
N THR A 779 16.99 -33.62 18.74
CA THR A 779 16.21 -34.82 18.33
C THR A 779 16.78 -35.50 17.08
N GLY A 780 18.07 -35.86 17.11
CA GLY A 780 18.75 -36.57 16.02
C GLY A 780 19.06 -35.74 14.78
N GLY A 781 18.87 -34.42 14.79
CA GLY A 781 19.34 -33.54 13.71
C GLY A 781 20.86 -33.59 13.55
N CYS A 782 21.35 -33.52 12.31
CA CYS A 782 22.76 -33.71 11.98
C CYS A 782 23.20 -32.84 10.77
N PRO A 783 23.29 -31.50 10.90
CA PRO A 783 23.72 -30.63 9.82
C PRO A 783 25.25 -30.64 9.62
N HIS A 784 25.67 -30.21 8.43
CA HIS A 784 27.05 -29.85 8.13
C HIS A 784 27.15 -28.33 8.06
N VAL A 785 27.84 -27.70 9.02
CA VAL A 785 27.89 -26.26 9.24
C VAL A 785 29.31 -25.76 9.02
N VAL A 786 29.54 -25.03 7.93
CA VAL A 786 30.88 -24.66 7.46
C VAL A 786 31.01 -23.16 7.19
N LYS A 787 32.03 -22.49 7.75
CA LYS A 787 32.36 -21.09 7.42
C LYS A 787 31.22 -20.07 7.63
N ASN A 788 30.32 -20.31 8.57
CA ASN A 788 29.26 -19.36 8.90
C ASN A 788 29.77 -18.31 9.90
N THR A 789 29.20 -17.11 9.85
CA THR A 789 29.38 -16.08 10.88
C THR A 789 28.12 -16.02 11.73
N ILE A 790 28.25 -16.31 13.02
CA ILE A 790 27.13 -16.38 13.96
C ILE A 790 27.48 -15.48 15.15
N CYS A 791 26.80 -14.35 15.29
CA CYS A 791 27.11 -13.34 16.32
C CYS A 791 25.86 -12.61 16.81
N GLY A 792 25.92 -12.00 18.00
CA GLY A 792 24.83 -11.18 18.54
C GLY A 792 23.61 -11.98 19.00
N SER A 793 23.69 -13.30 19.07
CA SER A 793 22.60 -14.11 19.64
C SER A 793 22.52 -13.88 21.16
N LEU A 794 21.31 -13.80 21.72
CA LEU A 794 21.09 -13.66 23.18
C LEU A 794 21.46 -14.94 23.95
N TYR A 795 21.61 -16.06 23.24
CA TYR A 795 22.05 -17.35 23.76
C TYR A 795 23.36 -17.74 23.08
N GLU A 796 23.66 -19.04 22.98
CA GLU A 796 24.87 -19.54 22.37
C GLU A 796 24.85 -19.38 20.84
N GLY A 797 26.02 -19.27 20.22
CA GLY A 797 26.11 -19.31 18.75
C GLY A 797 25.54 -20.62 18.19
N VAL A 798 25.91 -21.74 18.80
CA VAL A 798 25.42 -23.09 18.46
C VAL A 798 24.95 -23.81 19.72
N TRP A 799 23.73 -24.32 19.70
CA TRP A 799 23.20 -25.17 20.77
C TRP A 799 22.84 -26.56 20.24
N VAL A 800 23.43 -27.61 20.81
CA VAL A 800 23.15 -29.01 20.46
C VAL A 800 22.63 -29.78 21.68
N CYS A 801 21.41 -30.30 21.59
CA CYS A 801 20.71 -30.93 22.71
C CYS A 801 19.93 -32.20 22.32
N LYS A 802 19.48 -32.99 23.30
CA LYS A 802 18.58 -34.16 23.12
C LYS A 802 19.01 -35.12 21.99
N GLY A 803 20.29 -35.48 21.96
CA GLY A 803 20.84 -36.42 20.97
C GLY A 803 20.99 -35.84 19.56
N GLY A 804 21.01 -34.51 19.41
CA GLY A 804 21.48 -33.85 18.19
C GLY A 804 22.97 -34.11 17.92
N GLY A 805 23.41 -33.80 16.72
CA GLY A 805 24.81 -33.93 16.30
C GLY A 805 25.17 -33.01 15.14
N GLY A 806 26.25 -33.32 14.45
CA GLY A 806 26.64 -32.63 13.22
C GLY A 806 28.11 -32.24 13.17
N ASN A 807 28.50 -31.70 12.02
CA ASN A 807 29.87 -31.27 11.74
C ASN A 807 29.92 -29.74 11.71
N PHE A 808 30.73 -29.13 12.58
CA PHE A 808 30.90 -27.68 12.68
C PHE A 808 32.36 -27.33 12.41
N VAL A 809 32.62 -26.75 11.24
CA VAL A 809 33.95 -26.53 10.70
C VAL A 809 34.18 -25.06 10.32
N GLU A 810 35.24 -24.44 10.83
CA GLU A 810 35.69 -23.10 10.43
C GLU A 810 34.65 -21.98 10.59
N ASN A 811 33.70 -22.09 11.53
CA ASN A 811 32.69 -21.06 11.80
C ASN A 811 33.24 -19.96 12.73
N ASP A 812 32.77 -18.73 12.57
CA ASP A 812 33.04 -17.62 13.48
C ASP A 812 31.85 -17.42 14.42
N LEU A 813 32.05 -17.65 15.72
CA LEU A 813 31.00 -17.69 16.75
C LEU A 813 31.20 -16.61 17.83
N ARG A 814 32.03 -15.61 17.55
CA ARG A 814 32.36 -14.56 18.52
C ARG A 814 31.18 -13.60 18.72
N GLY A 815 31.05 -13.07 19.93
CA GLY A 815 30.07 -12.04 20.25
C GLY A 815 28.63 -12.54 20.45
N ASN A 816 28.44 -13.81 20.84
CA ASN A 816 27.15 -14.32 21.32
C ASN A 816 27.11 -14.26 22.87
N GLU A 817 25.96 -13.92 23.45
CA GLU A 817 25.86 -13.52 24.87
C GLU A 817 26.14 -14.66 25.86
N LYS A 818 25.67 -15.89 25.58
CA LYS A 818 25.96 -17.07 26.42
C LYS A 818 27.22 -17.83 26.02
N GLY A 819 27.90 -17.37 24.95
CA GLY A 819 29.14 -17.95 24.45
C GLY A 819 29.00 -18.59 23.08
N PRO A 820 30.08 -19.20 22.56
CA PRO A 820 30.12 -19.72 21.19
C PRO A 820 29.26 -20.97 21.01
N LYS A 821 29.16 -21.83 22.03
CA LYS A 821 28.43 -23.10 21.94
C LYS A 821 27.97 -23.65 23.29
N ASP A 822 26.89 -24.43 23.26
CA ASP A 822 26.48 -25.38 24.32
C ASP A 822 26.17 -26.75 23.68
N ILE A 823 26.77 -27.81 24.21
CA ILE A 823 26.66 -29.18 23.69
C ILE A 823 26.32 -30.11 24.85
N GLU A 824 25.07 -30.59 24.89
CA GLU A 824 24.61 -31.49 25.94
C GLU A 824 25.28 -32.87 25.87
N LYS A 825 25.41 -33.51 27.04
CA LYS A 825 25.94 -34.88 27.16
C LYS A 825 25.12 -35.86 26.31
N GLY A 826 25.80 -36.64 25.48
CA GLY A 826 25.18 -37.62 24.58
C GLY A 826 24.95 -37.12 23.16
N CYS A 827 25.28 -35.85 22.87
CA CYS A 827 25.29 -35.32 21.50
C CYS A 827 26.60 -35.68 20.78
N SER A 828 26.52 -35.93 19.46
CA SER A 828 27.67 -36.34 18.63
C SER A 828 28.09 -35.20 17.70
N VAL A 829 29.07 -34.41 18.13
CA VAL A 829 29.50 -33.20 17.43
C VAL A 829 30.96 -33.29 17.02
N VAL A 830 31.25 -33.02 15.75
CA VAL A 830 32.61 -32.76 15.27
C VAL A 830 32.83 -31.25 15.24
N TRP A 831 33.87 -30.77 15.91
CA TRP A 831 34.12 -29.34 16.09
C TRP A 831 35.56 -28.98 15.72
N ILE A 832 35.77 -28.42 14.51
CA ILE A 832 37.11 -28.23 13.92
C ILE A 832 37.30 -26.77 13.48
N GLY A 833 38.35 -26.11 13.96
CA GLY A 833 38.79 -24.82 13.44
C GLY A 833 37.83 -23.63 13.64
N ASN A 834 36.83 -23.76 14.52
CA ASN A 834 35.88 -22.66 14.81
C ASN A 834 36.53 -21.57 15.68
N ARG A 835 36.18 -20.31 15.41
CA ARG A 835 36.63 -19.14 16.18
C ARG A 835 35.64 -18.84 17.29
N GLU A 836 36.11 -18.89 18.53
CA GLU A 836 35.27 -18.85 19.74
C GLU A 836 35.52 -17.62 20.62
N SER A 837 36.68 -16.97 20.48
CA SER A 837 37.17 -15.84 21.29
C SER A 837 37.56 -14.63 20.47
#